data_AF-A0A2G9TDQ5-F1
#
_entry.id   AF-A0A2G9TDQ5-F1
#
_cell.length_a   1.000
_cell.length_b   1.000
_cell.length_c   1.000
_cell.angle_alpha   90.00
_cell.angle_beta   90.00
_cell.angle_gamma   90.00
#
_symmetry.space_group_name_H-M   'P 1'
#
loop_
_entity.id
_entity.type
_entity.pdbx_description
1 polymer ?
#
loop_
_entity_poly.entity_id
_entity_poly.type
_entity_poly.pdbx_seq_one_letter_code
_entity_poly.pdbx_strand_id
1 'polypeptide(L)'
;MTDEVRQIFVDKHNEYRSLIAKGLAVNKVGGFAPKAARMFKVIYDCDVEQTMANWAKTCQTWQAPSKDRNGYGQNRFSIRPIEPNKTIVAIKAVDNWFSQLAQIGVPQQNVLNLNVFYRGVWYYTQLAWQWSYKIGCAIQDCSSFTYAGCEYNPSGNILGSMIYEIGEPCKVDADCKCTGCTCSADEALCVQPSATTKKPTSDNSLTQDPIEVPVNYKAKWPAKPAHCNLDNGMTDEARQTFLDMHNAYRSMIAKGLAKDPLGGFAPKAARMMKMIYDCDVEQTMMEWAKTCQTWQAPSSARKGYGQNRFSIRPIEPNKTIVAEKAVNNWFSQLAQKGVPQENMLNLNVFYRGVWYYTQLAWQWSYQLGCAVVDCNGFTYAGCEYNPSGNFLGSMIYEIGEPCKTDADCKCEGCGCSPEEALCVPGVIPIKPVYWVPPEKIETHCDLDNGMTDELRQLWLNWHNQYRSLIAKGQAKNKTGYAPKAARMLKMSYDCDAEASVMSWIKNCIFKHNPGKDRPGYGQSLWSGSGSIFKANMTQLAVWSVHSWFNELASYGVSKDNILHFQGFEDIGHYTALAWQNSHRVGCGVVYCKGWVITGCEYNPPGDVFGALIYEMGDPCTTDADCKCTGCKCSIEEALCIPPPTNT
;
A
#
# COMPACT_ATOMS: atom_id res chain seq x y z
N MET A 1 -18.29 11.91 -36.24
CA MET A 1 -18.36 10.66 -37.03
C MET A 1 -19.79 10.42 -37.48
N THR A 2 -20.01 9.56 -38.48
CA THR A 2 -21.34 9.05 -38.84
C THR A 2 -21.68 7.82 -38.01
N ASP A 3 -22.97 7.48 -37.91
CA ASP A 3 -23.42 6.28 -37.18
C ASP A 3 -22.90 4.99 -37.82
N GLU A 4 -22.75 4.98 -39.14
CA GLU A 4 -22.10 3.87 -39.86
C GLU A 4 -20.68 3.61 -39.35
N VAL A 5 -19.86 4.67 -39.19
CA VAL A 5 -18.49 4.53 -38.70
C VAL A 5 -18.46 4.13 -37.21
N ARG A 6 -19.41 4.63 -36.39
CA ARG A 6 -19.56 4.17 -34.99
C ARG A 6 -19.85 2.68 -34.93
N GLN A 7 -20.79 2.22 -35.76
CA GLN A 7 -21.19 0.83 -35.81
C GLN A 7 -20.01 -0.06 -36.24
N ILE A 8 -19.19 0.38 -37.20
CA ILE A 8 -17.99 -0.35 -37.59
C ILE A 8 -17.00 -0.53 -36.43
N PHE A 9 -16.78 0.49 -35.60
CA PHE A 9 -15.95 0.32 -34.40
C PHE A 9 -16.54 -0.73 -33.45
N VAL A 10 -17.85 -0.69 -33.19
CA VAL A 10 -18.52 -1.67 -32.32
C VAL A 10 -18.42 -3.09 -32.89
N ASP A 11 -18.76 -3.24 -34.16
CA ASP A 11 -18.81 -4.54 -34.83
C ASP A 11 -17.41 -5.17 -34.87
N LYS A 12 -16.38 -4.42 -35.27
CA LYS A 12 -15.00 -4.92 -35.29
C LYS A 12 -14.48 -5.28 -33.90
N HIS A 13 -14.81 -4.50 -32.86
CA HIS A 13 -14.42 -4.85 -31.49
C HIS A 13 -15.10 -6.14 -31.04
N ASN A 14 -16.40 -6.28 -31.28
CA ASN A 14 -17.17 -7.46 -30.88
C ASN A 14 -16.81 -8.71 -31.71
N GLU A 15 -16.51 -8.56 -33.01
CA GLU A 15 -15.97 -9.63 -33.85
C GLU A 15 -14.68 -10.21 -33.23
N TYR A 16 -13.72 -9.36 -32.88
CA TYR A 16 -12.46 -9.82 -32.29
C TYR A 16 -12.62 -10.33 -30.87
N ARG A 17 -13.47 -9.71 -30.05
CA ARG A 17 -13.81 -10.24 -28.72
C ARG A 17 -14.46 -11.61 -28.80
N SER A 18 -15.35 -11.83 -29.77
CA SER A 18 -15.97 -13.14 -30.02
C SER A 18 -14.92 -14.17 -30.42
N LEU A 19 -14.01 -13.81 -31.34
CA LEU A 19 -12.92 -14.67 -31.79
C LEU A 19 -12.00 -15.08 -30.63
N ILE A 20 -11.67 -14.14 -29.74
CA ILE A 20 -10.91 -14.38 -28.51
C ILE A 20 -11.69 -15.30 -27.57
N ALA A 21 -12.96 -15.00 -27.30
CA ALA A 21 -13.79 -15.75 -26.36
C ALA A 21 -13.95 -17.21 -26.77
N LYS A 22 -14.07 -17.48 -28.07
CA LYS A 22 -14.13 -18.83 -28.64
C LYS A 22 -12.79 -19.57 -28.66
N GLY A 23 -11.69 -18.89 -28.34
CA GLY A 23 -10.34 -19.46 -28.37
C GLY A 23 -9.82 -19.68 -29.80
N LEU A 24 -10.23 -18.83 -30.74
CA LEU A 24 -9.87 -18.92 -32.17
C LEU A 24 -8.88 -17.83 -32.60
N ALA A 25 -8.51 -16.91 -31.70
CA ALA A 25 -7.59 -15.82 -31.99
C ALA A 25 -6.13 -16.30 -31.91
N VAL A 26 -5.38 -16.21 -33.01
CA VAL A 26 -3.98 -16.69 -33.09
C VAL A 26 -3.07 -15.89 -32.16
N ASN A 27 -2.26 -16.58 -31.34
CA ASN A 27 -1.35 -16.00 -30.37
C ASN A 27 0.11 -16.33 -30.70
N LYS A 28 0.96 -15.31 -30.85
CA LYS A 28 2.38 -15.51 -31.23
C LYS A 28 3.15 -16.44 -30.29
N VAL A 29 2.83 -16.40 -29.00
CA VAL A 29 3.54 -17.17 -27.95
C VAL A 29 3.18 -18.67 -28.00
N GLY A 30 2.23 -19.06 -28.87
CA GLY A 30 1.92 -20.43 -29.22
C GLY A 30 0.41 -20.68 -29.27
N GLY A 31 -0.07 -21.31 -30.35
CA GLY A 31 -1.47 -21.70 -30.52
C GLY A 31 -2.43 -20.52 -30.62
N PHE A 32 -3.57 -20.64 -29.94
CA PHE A 32 -4.59 -19.61 -29.85
C PHE A 32 -4.58 -18.96 -28.45
N ALA A 33 -5.13 -17.76 -28.33
CA ALA A 33 -5.43 -17.17 -27.04
C ALA A 33 -6.46 -18.05 -26.30
N PRO A 34 -6.37 -18.19 -24.97
CA PRO A 34 -7.29 -19.05 -24.23
C PRO A 34 -8.72 -18.54 -24.36
N LYS A 35 -9.71 -19.44 -24.28
CA LYS A 35 -11.13 -19.08 -24.28
C LYS A 35 -11.46 -18.14 -23.11
N ALA A 36 -12.43 -17.24 -23.31
CA ALA A 36 -12.86 -16.30 -22.29
C ALA A 36 -14.19 -16.74 -21.67
N ALA A 37 -14.26 -16.81 -20.34
CA ALA A 37 -15.45 -17.31 -19.66
C ALA A 37 -16.67 -16.39 -19.80
N ARG A 38 -16.44 -15.08 -19.74
CA ARG A 38 -17.52 -14.06 -19.66
C ARG A 38 -17.06 -12.71 -20.21
N MET A 39 -16.52 -12.73 -21.43
CA MET A 39 -16.13 -11.52 -22.15
C MET A 39 -17.37 -10.64 -22.39
N PHE A 40 -17.34 -9.37 -21.99
CA PHE A 40 -18.47 -8.49 -22.24
C PHE A 40 -18.56 -8.08 -23.71
N LYS A 41 -19.78 -7.96 -24.23
CA LYS A 41 -20.05 -7.30 -25.51
C LYS A 41 -19.91 -5.80 -25.31
N VAL A 42 -19.15 -5.12 -26.17
CA VAL A 42 -19.05 -3.66 -26.10
C VAL A 42 -20.24 -3.01 -26.78
N ILE A 43 -20.71 -1.91 -26.19
CA ILE A 43 -21.70 -1.00 -26.76
C ILE A 43 -21.05 0.37 -26.98
N TYR A 44 -21.65 1.17 -27.86
CA TYR A 44 -21.19 2.52 -28.10
C TYR A 44 -21.73 3.49 -27.04
N ASP A 45 -20.88 4.41 -26.58
CA ASP A 45 -21.23 5.42 -25.60
C ASP A 45 -20.79 6.81 -26.08
N CYS A 46 -21.75 7.73 -26.18
CA CYS A 46 -21.53 9.08 -26.73
C CYS A 46 -20.67 9.96 -25.81
N ASP A 47 -20.69 9.75 -24.50
CA ASP A 47 -19.89 10.54 -23.55
C ASP A 47 -18.42 10.12 -23.65
N VAL A 48 -18.18 8.81 -23.84
CA VAL A 48 -16.84 8.28 -24.16
C VAL A 48 -16.37 8.78 -25.53
N GLU A 49 -17.25 8.83 -26.55
CA GLU A 49 -16.92 9.38 -27.87
C GLU A 49 -16.50 10.84 -27.77
N GLN A 50 -17.26 11.65 -27.04
CA GLN A 50 -17.04 13.08 -26.95
C GLN A 50 -15.64 13.40 -26.39
N THR A 51 -15.20 12.61 -25.42
CA THR A 51 -13.87 12.71 -24.81
C THR A 51 -12.77 12.39 -25.83
N MET A 52 -12.87 11.26 -26.52
CA MET A 52 -11.93 10.86 -27.57
C MET A 52 -11.94 11.83 -28.76
N ALA A 53 -13.10 12.38 -29.13
CA ALA A 53 -13.25 13.35 -30.22
C ALA A 53 -12.58 14.68 -29.91
N ASN A 54 -12.65 15.14 -28.66
CA ASN A 54 -11.93 16.34 -28.23
C ASN A 54 -10.42 16.16 -28.33
N TRP A 55 -9.91 14.99 -27.93
CA TRP A 55 -8.49 14.69 -28.08
C TRP A 55 -8.07 14.54 -29.54
N ALA A 56 -8.85 13.84 -30.37
CA ALA A 56 -8.52 13.61 -31.78
C ALA A 56 -8.31 14.93 -32.54
N LYS A 57 -9.08 15.97 -32.23
CA LYS A 57 -8.95 17.34 -32.80
C LYS A 57 -7.57 17.97 -32.55
N THR A 58 -6.87 17.59 -31.49
CA THR A 58 -5.52 18.10 -31.20
C THR A 58 -4.47 17.60 -32.18
N CYS A 59 -4.79 16.54 -32.95
CA CYS A 59 -3.87 15.89 -33.88
C CYS A 59 -2.56 15.40 -33.23
N GLN A 60 -2.61 15.10 -31.94
CA GLN A 60 -1.49 14.53 -31.19
C GLN A 60 -1.54 13.00 -31.30
N THR A 61 -0.41 12.39 -31.67
CA THR A 61 -0.32 10.91 -31.83
C THR A 61 0.06 10.18 -30.55
N TRP A 62 0.38 10.92 -29.48
CA TRP A 62 0.63 10.38 -28.15
C TRP A 62 -0.67 10.25 -27.33
N GLN A 63 -0.57 9.62 -26.17
CA GLN A 63 -1.72 9.38 -25.30
C GLN A 63 -2.29 10.68 -24.75
N ALA A 64 -3.62 10.78 -24.72
CA ALA A 64 -4.28 11.88 -24.03
C ALA A 64 -3.89 11.90 -22.55
N PRO A 65 -3.54 13.06 -21.98
CA PRO A 65 -3.33 13.24 -20.55
C PRO A 65 -4.51 12.69 -19.75
N SER A 66 -4.26 12.20 -18.54
CA SER A 66 -5.30 11.59 -17.71
C SER A 66 -6.50 12.51 -17.45
N LYS A 67 -6.26 13.82 -17.38
CA LYS A 67 -7.29 14.86 -17.22
C LYS A 67 -8.25 14.98 -18.40
N ASP A 68 -7.81 14.55 -19.59
CA ASP A 68 -8.56 14.69 -20.84
C ASP A 68 -9.27 13.39 -21.23
N ARG A 69 -9.25 12.36 -20.37
CA ARG A 69 -9.77 11.00 -20.63
C ARG A 69 -10.87 10.53 -19.66
N ASN A 70 -11.25 11.31 -18.65
CA ASN A 70 -12.26 10.91 -17.65
C ASN A 70 -12.05 9.49 -17.06
N GLY A 71 -10.80 9.07 -16.89
CA GLY A 71 -10.45 7.73 -16.38
C GLY A 71 -10.56 6.57 -17.39
N TYR A 72 -10.87 6.86 -18.66
CA TYR A 72 -11.02 5.86 -19.72
C TYR A 72 -9.67 5.32 -20.23
N GLY A 73 -9.69 4.04 -20.62
CA GLY A 73 -8.59 3.41 -21.37
C GLY A 73 -8.51 4.02 -22.76
N GLN A 74 -7.36 3.97 -23.45
CA GLN A 74 -7.24 4.60 -24.78
C GLN A 74 -6.35 3.81 -25.73
N ASN A 75 -6.88 3.53 -26.92
CA ASN A 75 -6.15 3.02 -28.08
C ASN A 75 -6.01 4.10 -29.16
N ARG A 76 -4.93 4.03 -29.94
CA ARG A 76 -4.54 5.07 -30.90
C ARG A 76 -4.00 4.47 -32.19
N PHE A 77 -4.27 5.12 -33.30
CA PHE A 77 -3.84 4.74 -34.64
C PHE A 77 -3.68 5.98 -35.51
N SER A 78 -2.74 5.94 -36.45
CA SER A 78 -2.57 6.99 -37.44
C SER A 78 -2.15 6.39 -38.77
N ILE A 79 -2.73 6.87 -39.87
CA ILE A 79 -2.37 6.48 -41.23
C ILE A 79 -1.90 7.68 -42.04
N ARG A 80 -0.83 7.47 -42.81
CA ARG A 80 -0.22 8.44 -43.73
C ARG A 80 -0.22 7.87 -45.15
N PRO A 81 -0.58 8.63 -46.20
CA PRO A 81 -1.12 10.01 -46.16
C PRO A 81 -2.55 10.04 -45.60
N ILE A 82 -3.21 11.20 -45.63
CA ILE A 82 -4.62 11.35 -45.22
C ILE A 82 -5.48 10.34 -45.99
N GLU A 83 -6.28 9.56 -45.25
CA GLU A 83 -7.23 8.59 -45.81
C GLU A 83 -8.65 9.19 -45.73
N PRO A 84 -9.26 9.58 -46.86
CA PRO A 84 -10.59 10.19 -46.87
C PRO A 84 -11.67 9.20 -46.43
N ASN A 85 -11.49 7.89 -46.61
CA ASN A 85 -12.49 6.90 -46.25
C ASN A 85 -12.41 6.53 -44.76
N LYS A 86 -13.28 7.13 -43.95
CA LYS A 86 -13.37 6.92 -42.49
C LYS A 86 -13.70 5.50 -42.08
N THR A 87 -14.47 4.79 -42.90
CA THR A 87 -14.77 3.36 -42.71
C THR A 87 -13.51 2.52 -42.82
N ILE A 88 -12.67 2.76 -43.84
CA ILE A 88 -11.38 2.09 -43.99
C ILE A 88 -10.46 2.40 -42.80
N VAL A 89 -10.43 3.64 -42.33
CA VAL A 89 -9.61 4.03 -41.17
C VAL A 89 -10.06 3.31 -39.90
N ALA A 90 -11.37 3.22 -39.64
CA ALA A 90 -11.91 2.51 -38.48
C ALA A 90 -11.52 1.03 -38.48
N ILE A 91 -11.69 0.35 -39.63
CA ILE A 91 -11.31 -1.06 -39.80
C ILE A 91 -9.81 -1.23 -39.55
N LYS A 92 -8.96 -0.46 -40.25
CA LYS A 92 -7.50 -0.54 -40.12
C LYS A 92 -7.02 -0.27 -38.69
N ALA A 93 -7.66 0.65 -37.97
CA ALA A 93 -7.30 0.96 -36.59
C ALA A 93 -7.56 -0.24 -35.65
N VAL A 94 -8.76 -0.82 -35.71
CA VAL A 94 -9.12 -1.95 -34.84
C VAL A 94 -8.33 -3.20 -35.22
N ASP A 95 -8.15 -3.47 -36.51
CA ASP A 95 -7.31 -4.56 -37.02
C ASP A 95 -5.86 -4.41 -36.53
N ASN A 96 -5.32 -3.19 -36.56
CA ASN A 96 -3.98 -2.91 -36.06
C ASN A 96 -3.85 -3.22 -34.56
N TRP A 97 -4.79 -2.75 -33.74
CA TRP A 97 -4.78 -3.00 -32.29
C TRP A 97 -4.89 -4.49 -31.98
N PHE A 98 -5.79 -5.20 -32.67
CA PHE A 98 -5.96 -6.64 -32.49
C PHE A 98 -4.74 -7.45 -32.97
N SER A 99 -4.09 -7.03 -34.07
CA SER A 99 -2.96 -7.74 -34.66
C SER A 99 -1.77 -7.92 -33.72
N GLN A 100 -1.66 -7.11 -32.65
CA GLN A 100 -0.63 -7.24 -31.63
C GLN A 100 -0.62 -8.63 -30.96
N LEU A 101 -1.76 -9.32 -30.87
CA LEU A 101 -1.81 -10.69 -30.34
C LEU A 101 -1.06 -11.69 -31.25
N ALA A 102 -1.25 -11.60 -32.56
CA ALA A 102 -0.56 -12.46 -33.52
C ALA A 102 0.91 -12.03 -33.74
N GLN A 103 1.22 -10.74 -33.61
CA GLN A 103 2.55 -10.19 -33.86
C GLN A 103 3.48 -10.21 -32.65
N ILE A 104 2.94 -10.10 -31.44
CA ILE A 104 3.70 -10.01 -30.19
C ILE A 104 3.32 -11.15 -29.27
N GLY A 105 2.02 -11.35 -29.04
CA GLY A 105 1.47 -12.44 -28.23
C GLY A 105 1.49 -12.21 -26.73
N VAL A 106 0.60 -12.93 -26.04
CA VAL A 106 0.38 -12.88 -24.60
C VAL A 106 0.58 -14.26 -23.97
N PRO A 107 0.95 -14.37 -22.69
CA PRO A 107 1.14 -15.65 -22.01
C PRO A 107 -0.18 -16.44 -22.00
N GLN A 108 -0.09 -17.77 -22.01
CA GLN A 108 -1.27 -18.65 -21.96
C GLN A 108 -2.08 -18.49 -20.66
N GLN A 109 -1.45 -17.99 -19.60
CA GLN A 109 -2.12 -17.60 -18.35
C GLN A 109 -2.95 -16.31 -18.48
N ASN A 110 -2.89 -15.64 -19.63
CA ASN A 110 -3.65 -14.43 -19.98
C ASN A 110 -3.49 -13.24 -19.01
N VAL A 111 -2.35 -13.15 -18.31
CA VAL A 111 -2.03 -12.07 -17.38
C VAL A 111 -1.20 -10.98 -18.08
N LEU A 112 -1.63 -9.73 -17.94
CA LEU A 112 -0.85 -8.56 -18.34
C LEU A 112 0.19 -8.23 -17.27
N ASN A 113 1.36 -8.85 -17.33
CA ASN A 113 2.49 -8.55 -16.44
C ASN A 113 3.48 -7.56 -17.10
N LEU A 114 4.49 -7.09 -16.35
CA LEU A 114 5.48 -6.13 -16.85
C LEU A 114 6.22 -6.63 -18.10
N ASN A 115 6.61 -7.91 -18.14
CA ASN A 115 7.30 -8.49 -19.29
C ASN A 115 6.44 -8.43 -20.57
N VAL A 116 5.14 -8.67 -20.43
CA VAL A 116 4.17 -8.60 -21.54
C VAL A 116 3.87 -7.15 -21.91
N PHE A 117 3.68 -6.28 -20.92
CA PHE A 117 3.41 -4.86 -21.11
C PHE A 117 4.53 -4.14 -21.85
N TYR A 118 5.79 -4.39 -21.51
CA TYR A 118 6.94 -3.77 -22.18
C TYR A 118 7.17 -4.27 -23.62
N ARG A 119 6.53 -5.37 -24.03
CA ARG A 119 6.62 -5.89 -25.41
C ARG A 119 5.70 -5.19 -26.40
N GLY A 120 4.79 -4.31 -25.96
CA GLY A 120 3.97 -3.52 -26.88
C GLY A 120 2.51 -3.93 -27.02
N VAL A 121 1.98 -4.90 -26.26
CA VAL A 121 0.62 -5.47 -26.48
C VAL A 121 -0.54 -4.63 -25.95
N TRP A 122 -0.29 -3.42 -25.47
CA TRP A 122 -1.26 -2.63 -24.71
C TRP A 122 -2.52 -2.24 -25.49
N TYR A 123 -2.51 -2.21 -26.84
CA TYR A 123 -3.72 -1.94 -27.61
C TYR A 123 -4.62 -3.18 -27.71
N TYR A 124 -4.02 -4.36 -27.96
CA TYR A 124 -4.74 -5.62 -27.90
C TYR A 124 -5.36 -5.85 -26.52
N THR A 125 -4.58 -5.65 -25.45
CA THR A 125 -5.07 -5.96 -24.10
C THR A 125 -6.20 -5.04 -23.67
N GLN A 126 -6.22 -3.79 -24.13
CA GLN A 126 -7.34 -2.88 -23.86
C GLN A 126 -8.59 -3.28 -24.65
N LEU A 127 -8.43 -3.67 -25.92
CA LEU A 127 -9.53 -4.16 -26.77
C LEU A 127 -10.16 -5.43 -26.17
N ALA A 128 -9.32 -6.36 -25.72
CA ALA A 128 -9.70 -7.65 -25.16
C ALA A 128 -10.10 -7.60 -23.67
N TRP A 129 -10.07 -6.42 -23.02
CA TRP A 129 -10.25 -6.31 -21.57
C TRP A 129 -11.66 -6.67 -21.13
N GLN A 130 -11.84 -7.78 -20.41
CA GLN A 130 -13.17 -8.36 -20.11
C GLN A 130 -14.20 -7.35 -19.63
N TRP A 131 -13.78 -6.44 -18.74
CA TRP A 131 -14.68 -5.52 -18.06
C TRP A 131 -14.99 -4.25 -18.85
N SER A 132 -14.22 -3.91 -19.88
CA SER A 132 -14.56 -2.76 -20.74
C SER A 132 -15.78 -3.13 -21.57
N TYR A 133 -16.91 -2.45 -21.40
CA TYR A 133 -18.15 -2.74 -22.12
C TYR A 133 -18.75 -1.52 -22.81
N LYS A 134 -18.18 -0.33 -22.58
CA LYS A 134 -18.50 0.90 -23.31
C LYS A 134 -17.28 1.37 -24.08
N ILE A 135 -17.49 1.71 -25.35
CA ILE A 135 -16.46 2.34 -26.19
C ILE A 135 -16.98 3.62 -26.82
N GLY A 136 -16.06 4.56 -27.03
CA GLY A 136 -16.31 5.77 -27.77
C GLY A 136 -15.08 6.11 -28.60
N CYS A 137 -15.26 6.35 -29.89
CA CYS A 137 -14.15 6.44 -30.85
C CYS A 137 -14.22 7.73 -31.64
N ALA A 138 -13.10 8.19 -32.17
CA ALA A 138 -13.07 9.36 -33.03
C ALA A 138 -12.04 9.22 -34.14
N ILE A 139 -12.34 9.85 -35.28
CA ILE A 139 -11.44 9.97 -36.43
C ILE A 139 -11.32 11.44 -36.79
N GLN A 140 -10.09 11.91 -36.93
CA GLN A 140 -9.76 13.29 -37.26
C GLN A 140 -8.74 13.33 -38.41
N ASP A 141 -9.02 14.13 -39.44
CA ASP A 141 -7.99 14.48 -40.42
C ASP A 141 -7.09 15.57 -39.86
N CYS A 142 -5.79 15.29 -39.90
CA CYS A 142 -4.72 16.18 -39.51
C CYS A 142 -3.97 16.63 -40.76
N SER A 143 -3.05 17.59 -40.62
CA SER A 143 -2.38 18.24 -41.75
C SER A 143 -1.67 17.30 -42.73
N SER A 144 -1.26 16.10 -42.30
CA SER A 144 -0.50 15.14 -43.13
C SER A 144 -0.88 13.67 -42.92
N PHE A 145 -1.90 13.40 -42.10
CA PHE A 145 -2.28 12.04 -41.70
C PHE A 145 -3.73 12.02 -41.19
N THR A 146 -4.35 10.85 -41.16
CA THR A 146 -5.63 10.66 -40.47
C THR A 146 -5.41 9.93 -39.15
N TYR A 147 -5.86 10.52 -38.05
CA TYR A 147 -5.83 9.93 -36.70
C TYR A 147 -7.12 9.19 -36.41
N ALA A 148 -7.01 8.03 -35.75
CA ALA A 148 -8.14 7.33 -35.16
C ALA A 148 -7.81 6.88 -33.74
N GLY A 149 -8.77 6.99 -32.82
CA GLY A 149 -8.63 6.50 -31.46
C GLY A 149 -9.95 6.01 -30.89
N CYS A 150 -9.86 5.14 -29.89
CA CYS A 150 -11.00 4.70 -29.09
C CYS A 150 -10.66 4.79 -27.62
N GLU A 151 -11.65 5.18 -26.83
CA GLU A 151 -11.61 5.13 -25.39
C GLU A 151 -12.56 4.05 -24.83
N TYR A 152 -12.20 3.52 -23.66
CA TYR A 152 -12.80 2.31 -23.08
C TYR A 152 -13.21 2.55 -21.64
N ASN A 153 -14.45 2.21 -21.31
CA ASN A 153 -15.01 2.34 -19.97
C ASN A 153 -15.65 1.02 -19.49
N PRO A 154 -15.28 0.52 -18.30
CA PRO A 154 -14.10 0.89 -17.49
C PRO A 154 -12.77 0.72 -18.23
N SER A 155 -11.72 1.43 -17.78
CA SER A 155 -10.39 1.31 -18.36
C SER A 155 -9.75 -0.05 -18.07
N GLY A 156 -8.92 -0.51 -19.01
CA GLY A 156 -8.22 -1.78 -18.91
C GLY A 156 -6.73 -1.59 -18.68
N ASN A 157 -5.93 -2.54 -19.14
CA ASN A 157 -4.47 -2.51 -19.05
C ASN A 157 -3.92 -2.40 -17.62
N ILE A 158 -4.63 -2.97 -16.65
CA ILE A 158 -4.21 -3.00 -15.27
C ILE A 158 -3.08 -4.03 -15.12
N LEU A 159 -1.86 -3.55 -14.88
CA LEU A 159 -0.69 -4.39 -14.67
C LEU A 159 -0.91 -5.39 -13.53
N GLY A 160 -0.55 -6.64 -13.78
CA GLY A 160 -0.75 -7.77 -12.86
C GLY A 160 -2.14 -8.41 -12.93
N SER A 161 -3.07 -7.87 -13.70
CA SER A 161 -4.41 -8.46 -13.88
C SER A 161 -4.51 -9.36 -15.12
N MET A 162 -5.46 -10.29 -15.09
CA MET A 162 -5.87 -11.02 -16.29
C MET A 162 -6.52 -10.05 -17.27
N ILE A 163 -6.22 -10.22 -18.56
CA ILE A 163 -6.85 -9.46 -19.64
C ILE A 163 -8.35 -9.82 -19.68
N TYR A 164 -8.63 -11.12 -19.57
CA TYR A 164 -9.95 -11.69 -19.34
C TYR A 164 -9.82 -13.01 -18.58
N GLU A 165 -10.89 -13.43 -17.93
CA GLU A 165 -10.92 -14.70 -17.22
C GLU A 165 -10.95 -15.86 -18.20
N ILE A 166 -10.04 -16.82 -18.01
CA ILE A 166 -9.96 -18.02 -18.82
C ILE A 166 -11.08 -18.99 -18.42
N GLY A 167 -11.82 -19.49 -19.40
CA GLY A 167 -12.84 -20.53 -19.19
C GLY A 167 -13.70 -20.76 -20.41
N GLU A 168 -14.66 -21.67 -20.29
CA GLU A 168 -15.62 -21.92 -21.36
C GLU A 168 -16.53 -20.70 -21.56
N PRO A 169 -16.74 -20.27 -22.82
CA PRO A 169 -17.56 -19.10 -23.11
C PRO A 169 -19.01 -19.32 -22.69
N CYS A 170 -19.71 -18.20 -22.48
CA CYS A 170 -21.12 -18.24 -22.13
C CYS A 170 -21.93 -19.00 -23.19
N LYS A 171 -22.85 -19.84 -22.72
CA LYS A 171 -23.86 -20.52 -23.53
C LYS A 171 -25.27 -20.16 -23.08
N VAL A 172 -25.41 -19.83 -21.80
CA VAL A 172 -26.66 -19.36 -21.18
C VAL A 172 -26.38 -18.11 -20.33
N ASP A 173 -27.41 -17.33 -20.06
CA ASP A 173 -27.30 -16.05 -19.31
C ASP A 173 -26.59 -16.20 -17.96
N ALA A 174 -26.81 -17.32 -17.26
CA ALA A 174 -26.19 -17.60 -15.96
C ALA A 174 -24.65 -17.67 -16.02
N ASP A 175 -24.07 -18.03 -17.17
CA ASP A 175 -22.62 -18.14 -17.34
C ASP A 175 -21.91 -16.78 -17.24
N CYS A 176 -22.64 -15.69 -17.50
CA CYS A 176 -22.12 -14.32 -17.40
C CYS A 176 -21.87 -13.87 -15.96
N LYS A 177 -22.52 -14.53 -14.98
CA LYS A 177 -22.32 -14.30 -13.54
C LYS A 177 -22.39 -12.80 -13.16
N CYS A 178 -23.32 -12.07 -13.77
CA CYS A 178 -23.67 -10.70 -13.44
C CYS A 178 -25.18 -10.48 -13.51
N THR A 179 -25.69 -9.62 -12.64
CA THR A 179 -27.13 -9.38 -12.47
C THR A 179 -27.71 -8.72 -13.71
N GLY A 180 -28.72 -9.34 -14.33
CA GLY A 180 -29.42 -8.81 -15.51
C GLY A 180 -28.65 -8.95 -16.83
N CYS A 181 -27.51 -9.64 -16.84
CA CYS A 181 -26.76 -9.90 -18.06
C CYS A 181 -27.37 -11.05 -18.85
N THR A 182 -27.31 -10.96 -20.19
CA THR A 182 -27.67 -12.05 -21.09
C THR A 182 -26.45 -12.56 -21.85
N CYS A 183 -26.51 -13.80 -22.36
CA CYS A 183 -25.47 -14.36 -23.19
C CYS A 183 -25.89 -14.34 -24.66
N SER A 184 -25.07 -13.72 -25.51
CA SER A 184 -25.11 -13.96 -26.95
C SER A 184 -24.33 -15.23 -27.24
N ALA A 185 -25.01 -16.38 -27.23
CA ALA A 185 -24.38 -17.70 -27.36
C ALA A 185 -23.60 -17.86 -28.68
N ASP A 186 -24.13 -17.35 -29.79
CA ASP A 186 -23.47 -17.41 -31.10
C ASP A 186 -22.18 -16.58 -31.13
N GLU A 187 -22.14 -15.45 -30.41
CA GLU A 187 -20.96 -14.61 -30.31
C GLU A 187 -20.04 -15.00 -29.15
N ALA A 188 -20.49 -15.85 -28.21
CA ALA A 188 -19.78 -16.14 -26.97
C ALA A 188 -19.49 -14.89 -26.11
N LEU A 189 -20.40 -13.89 -26.14
CA LEU A 189 -20.25 -12.62 -25.42
C LEU A 189 -21.42 -12.34 -24.47
N CYS A 190 -21.08 -11.80 -23.30
CA CYS A 190 -22.03 -11.41 -22.28
C CYS A 190 -22.50 -9.96 -22.48
N VAL A 191 -23.80 -9.76 -22.65
CA VAL A 191 -24.44 -8.47 -22.87
C VAL A 191 -24.89 -7.90 -21.53
N GLN A 192 -24.47 -6.68 -21.22
CA GLN A 192 -24.91 -5.96 -20.02
C GLN A 192 -26.37 -5.51 -20.17
N PRO A 193 -27.15 -5.42 -19.07
CA PRO A 193 -28.49 -4.86 -19.11
C PRO A 193 -28.44 -3.39 -19.56
N SER A 194 -29.08 -3.10 -20.70
CA SER A 194 -29.05 -1.75 -21.30
C SER A 194 -29.73 -0.72 -20.40
N ALA A 195 -28.98 0.32 -20.01
CA ALA A 195 -29.57 1.64 -19.79
C ALA A 195 -29.99 2.18 -21.17
N THR A 196 -31.26 2.52 -21.31
CA THR A 196 -31.88 3.03 -22.53
C THR A 196 -31.10 4.21 -23.11
N THR A 197 -30.67 4.09 -24.36
CA THR A 197 -30.11 5.18 -25.16
C THR A 197 -31.18 6.27 -25.36
N LYS A 198 -31.09 7.39 -24.65
CA LYS A 198 -31.84 8.60 -25.02
C LYS A 198 -31.08 9.36 -26.11
N LYS A 199 -31.72 9.47 -27.26
CA LYS A 199 -31.36 10.35 -28.38
C LYS A 199 -31.54 11.83 -27.94
N PRO A 200 -30.71 12.78 -28.39
CA PRO A 200 -30.77 14.16 -27.91
C PRO A 200 -31.92 14.92 -28.55
N THR A 201 -32.72 15.62 -27.73
CA THR A 201 -33.52 16.77 -28.16
C THR A 201 -33.39 17.88 -27.14
N SER A 202 -33.13 19.07 -27.67
CA SER A 202 -33.13 20.38 -27.01
C SER A 202 -34.49 20.68 -26.39
N ASP A 203 -34.55 21.06 -25.11
CA ASP A 203 -35.14 22.34 -24.70
C ASP A 203 -34.87 22.65 -23.21
N ASN A 204 -34.82 23.94 -22.91
CA ASN A 204 -34.70 24.54 -21.58
C ASN A 204 -36.05 24.48 -20.83
N SER A 205 -36.01 24.25 -19.51
CA SER A 205 -36.86 24.92 -18.48
C SER A 205 -37.30 24.00 -17.32
N LEU A 206 -36.78 24.35 -16.13
CA LEU A 206 -37.39 24.38 -14.78
C LEU A 206 -37.86 23.09 -14.07
N THR A 207 -37.16 22.85 -12.94
CA THR A 207 -37.65 22.49 -11.58
C THR A 207 -38.67 21.36 -11.41
N GLN A 208 -38.26 20.28 -10.71
CA GLN A 208 -38.85 19.87 -9.42
C GLN A 208 -38.16 18.62 -8.81
N ASP A 209 -37.90 18.76 -7.51
CA ASP A 209 -37.85 17.83 -6.37
C ASP A 209 -36.98 16.56 -6.35
N PRO A 210 -36.35 16.25 -5.18
CA PRO A 210 -35.51 15.07 -5.01
C PRO A 210 -36.35 13.80 -4.93
N ILE A 211 -35.93 12.78 -5.67
CA ILE A 211 -36.49 11.42 -5.57
C ILE A 211 -36.09 10.81 -4.22
N GLU A 212 -37.09 10.38 -3.45
CA GLU A 212 -36.92 9.69 -2.18
C GLU A 212 -36.10 8.40 -2.31
N VAL A 213 -35.13 8.26 -1.41
CA VAL A 213 -34.37 7.03 -1.17
C VAL A 213 -35.27 6.05 -0.38
N PRO A 214 -35.37 4.77 -0.76
CA PRO A 214 -36.09 3.79 0.04
C PRO A 214 -35.35 3.54 1.36
N VAL A 215 -35.89 4.11 2.44
CA VAL A 215 -35.45 3.83 3.81
C VAL A 215 -36.07 2.52 4.25
N ASN A 216 -35.27 1.45 4.31
CA ASN A 216 -35.30 0.59 5.47
C ASN A 216 -33.97 -0.16 5.68
N TYR A 217 -32.98 0.58 6.15
CA TYR A 217 -31.89 0.05 6.97
C TYR A 217 -31.50 1.10 8.01
N LYS A 218 -31.85 0.88 9.28
CA LYS A 218 -31.30 1.68 10.39
C LYS A 218 -29.91 1.13 10.69
N ALA A 219 -28.89 1.68 10.04
CA ALA A 219 -27.52 1.55 10.53
C ALA A 219 -27.46 2.19 11.94
N LYS A 220 -26.97 1.44 12.94
CA LYS A 220 -26.81 1.96 14.31
C LYS A 220 -25.85 3.17 14.41
N TRP A 221 -25.11 3.47 13.35
CA TRP A 221 -24.12 4.54 13.28
C TRP A 221 -24.12 5.16 11.87
N PRO A 222 -24.75 6.33 11.63
CA PRO A 222 -24.64 7.00 10.34
C PRO A 222 -23.19 7.46 10.13
N ALA A 223 -22.57 7.07 9.02
CA ALA A 223 -21.27 7.59 8.62
C ALA A 223 -21.40 9.12 8.43
N LYS A 224 -20.77 9.90 9.31
CA LYS A 224 -20.70 11.35 9.12
C LYS A 224 -19.84 11.64 7.88
N PRO A 225 -20.27 12.56 7.00
CA PRO A 225 -19.42 13.04 5.92
C PRO A 225 -18.07 13.53 6.45
N ALA A 226 -17.01 13.32 5.68
CA ALA A 226 -15.67 13.79 5.98
C ALA A 226 -15.59 15.31 5.81
N HIS A 227 -16.05 16.03 6.83
CA HIS A 227 -16.17 17.48 6.84
C HIS A 227 -15.33 18.08 7.96
N CYS A 228 -14.53 19.10 7.63
CA CYS A 228 -13.73 19.84 8.59
C CYS A 228 -13.89 21.34 8.38
N ASN A 229 -14.19 22.07 9.46
CA ASN A 229 -14.20 23.53 9.48
C ASN A 229 -12.77 24.09 9.63
N LEU A 230 -11.90 23.76 8.67
CA LEU A 230 -10.51 24.19 8.63
C LEU A 230 -10.26 25.08 7.42
N ASP A 231 -9.74 26.29 7.64
CA ASP A 231 -9.33 27.20 6.57
C ASP A 231 -7.90 26.88 6.12
N ASN A 232 -7.73 25.71 5.49
CA ASN A 232 -6.43 25.19 5.11
C ASN A 232 -6.31 24.80 3.62
N GLY A 233 -7.36 25.05 2.85
CA GLY A 233 -7.44 24.79 1.42
C GLY A 233 -7.75 23.34 1.04
N MET A 234 -8.04 22.44 1.98
CA MET A 234 -8.67 21.15 1.66
C MET A 234 -10.16 21.33 1.39
N THR A 235 -10.71 20.51 0.50
CA THR A 235 -12.15 20.48 0.19
C THR A 235 -12.78 19.21 0.73
N ASP A 236 -14.07 19.26 1.07
CA ASP A 236 -14.78 18.10 1.60
C ASP A 236 -14.87 16.96 0.59
N GLU A 237 -14.93 17.26 -0.71
CA GLU A 237 -14.91 16.25 -1.77
C GLU A 237 -13.59 15.47 -1.74
N ALA A 238 -12.45 16.15 -1.54
CA ALA A 238 -11.15 15.49 -1.43
C ALA A 238 -11.05 14.68 -0.14
N ARG A 239 -11.53 15.22 1.00
CA ARG A 239 -11.59 14.51 2.30
C ARG A 239 -12.41 13.23 2.18
N GLN A 240 -13.59 13.33 1.59
CA GLN A 240 -14.51 12.22 1.38
C GLN A 240 -13.90 11.18 0.44
N THR A 241 -13.24 11.61 -0.64
CA THR A 241 -12.55 10.72 -1.57
C THR A 241 -11.44 9.93 -0.89
N PHE A 242 -10.61 10.58 -0.06
CA PHE A 242 -9.62 9.87 0.74
C PHE A 242 -10.28 8.84 1.65
N LEU A 243 -11.31 9.23 2.42
CA LEU A 243 -11.97 8.35 3.38
C LEU A 243 -12.61 7.13 2.70
N ASP A 244 -13.37 7.36 1.63
CA ASP A 244 -14.13 6.33 0.93
C ASP A 244 -13.21 5.31 0.28
N MET A 245 -12.14 5.77 -0.38
CA MET A 245 -11.20 4.86 -1.01
C MET A 245 -10.41 4.02 0.00
N HIS A 246 -10.01 4.60 1.13
CA HIS A 246 -9.38 3.81 2.20
C HIS A 246 -10.33 2.72 2.72
N ASN A 247 -11.58 3.08 3.03
CA ASN A 247 -12.57 2.13 3.54
C ASN A 247 -12.96 1.07 2.50
N ALA A 248 -13.07 1.43 1.22
CA ALA A 248 -13.32 0.49 0.14
C ALA A 248 -12.19 -0.56 0.02
N TYR A 249 -10.93 -0.13 0.07
CA TYR A 249 -9.80 -1.05 0.04
C TYR A 249 -9.68 -1.89 1.31
N ARG A 250 -9.91 -1.30 2.49
CA ARG A 250 -9.93 -2.05 3.75
C ARG A 250 -11.03 -3.10 3.76
N SER A 251 -12.22 -2.79 3.23
CA SER A 251 -13.31 -3.75 3.03
C SER A 251 -12.91 -4.88 2.08
N MET A 252 -12.29 -4.54 0.95
CA MET A 252 -11.80 -5.51 -0.04
C MET A 252 -10.77 -6.47 0.57
N ILE A 253 -9.84 -5.95 1.37
CA ILE A 253 -8.85 -6.74 2.12
C ILE A 253 -9.56 -7.64 3.13
N ALA A 254 -10.44 -7.08 3.96
CA ALA A 254 -11.12 -7.81 5.01
C ALA A 254 -11.91 -9.01 4.47
N LYS A 255 -12.58 -8.83 3.32
CA LYS A 255 -13.31 -9.89 2.61
C LYS A 255 -12.42 -10.95 1.96
N GLY A 256 -11.11 -10.76 1.94
CA GLY A 256 -10.16 -11.64 1.25
C GLY A 256 -10.23 -11.52 -0.28
N LEU A 257 -10.57 -10.33 -0.79
CA LEU A 257 -10.75 -10.06 -2.22
C LEU A 257 -9.59 -9.25 -2.83
N ALA A 258 -8.70 -8.72 -2.00
CA ALA A 258 -7.55 -7.95 -2.45
C ALA A 258 -6.47 -8.90 -2.98
N LYS A 259 -6.10 -8.79 -4.26
CA LYS A 259 -5.12 -9.70 -4.88
C LYS A 259 -3.73 -9.50 -4.31
N ASP A 260 -3.06 -10.62 -4.06
CA ASP A 260 -1.67 -10.67 -3.58
C ASP A 260 -0.87 -11.68 -4.42
N PRO A 261 0.23 -11.27 -5.07
CA PRO A 261 1.05 -12.19 -5.86
C PRO A 261 1.68 -13.33 -5.04
N LEU A 262 1.75 -13.24 -3.71
CA LEU A 262 2.36 -14.27 -2.84
C LEU A 262 1.37 -15.32 -2.32
N GLY A 263 0.06 -15.09 -2.42
CA GLY A 263 -0.95 -16.05 -1.96
C GLY A 263 -2.29 -16.00 -2.69
N GLY A 264 -2.32 -15.40 -3.89
CA GLY A 264 -3.52 -15.20 -4.68
C GLY A 264 -4.33 -14.00 -4.20
N PHE A 265 -4.75 -14.02 -2.94
CA PHE A 265 -5.43 -12.92 -2.25
C PHE A 265 -4.80 -12.68 -0.88
N ALA A 266 -4.83 -11.45 -0.40
CA ALA A 266 -4.52 -11.14 0.99
C ALA A 266 -5.50 -11.90 1.90
N PRO A 267 -5.05 -12.44 3.04
CA PRO A 267 -5.92 -13.20 3.92
C PRO A 267 -7.08 -12.34 4.45
N LYS A 268 -8.21 -12.95 4.78
CA LYS A 268 -9.35 -12.23 5.38
C LYS A 268 -8.94 -11.59 6.71
N ALA A 269 -9.53 -10.45 7.02
CA ALA A 269 -9.26 -9.74 8.27
C ALA A 269 -10.42 -9.94 9.25
N ALA A 270 -10.11 -10.39 10.47
CA ALA A 270 -11.13 -10.66 11.46
C ALA A 270 -11.83 -9.38 11.95
N ARG A 271 -11.07 -8.29 12.11
CA ARG A 271 -11.49 -7.10 12.87
C ARG A 271 -10.97 -5.80 12.26
N MET A 272 -10.94 -5.70 10.93
CA MET A 272 -10.46 -4.51 10.23
C MET A 272 -11.31 -3.29 10.61
N MET A 273 -10.71 -2.26 11.20
CA MET A 273 -11.46 -1.08 11.61
C MET A 273 -11.89 -0.24 10.41
N LYS A 274 -13.11 0.28 10.42
CA LYS A 274 -13.58 1.32 9.51
C LYS A 274 -12.92 2.64 9.91
N MET A 275 -12.31 3.31 8.94
CA MET A 275 -11.75 4.64 9.15
C MET A 275 -12.85 5.69 9.25
N ILE A 276 -12.63 6.66 10.13
CA ILE A 276 -13.36 7.93 10.26
C ILE A 276 -12.40 9.08 9.94
N TYR A 277 -12.93 10.19 9.43
CA TYR A 277 -12.12 11.36 9.15
C TYR A 277 -11.92 12.19 10.42
N ASP A 278 -10.69 12.63 10.66
CA ASP A 278 -10.29 13.39 11.84
C ASP A 278 -9.57 14.68 11.43
N CYS A 279 -10.16 15.81 11.83
CA CYS A 279 -9.68 17.14 11.43
C CYS A 279 -8.34 17.51 12.10
N ASP A 280 -8.04 17.01 13.30
CA ASP A 280 -6.77 17.28 13.96
C ASP A 280 -5.62 16.50 13.30
N VAL A 281 -5.91 15.29 12.83
CA VAL A 281 -4.99 14.49 12.01
C VAL A 281 -4.76 15.17 10.65
N GLU A 282 -5.80 15.70 10.01
CA GLU A 282 -5.66 16.48 8.77
C GLU A 282 -4.77 17.70 8.98
N GLN A 283 -5.02 18.47 10.04
CA GLN A 283 -4.30 19.70 10.31
C GLN A 283 -2.80 19.42 10.49
N THR A 284 -2.45 18.33 11.16
CA THR A 284 -1.05 17.90 11.34
C THR A 284 -0.39 17.52 10.00
N MET A 285 -1.06 16.73 9.17
CA MET A 285 -0.59 16.39 7.82
C MET A 285 -0.47 17.63 6.91
N MET A 286 -1.37 18.59 7.06
CA MET A 286 -1.39 19.84 6.31
C MET A 286 -0.21 20.75 6.65
N GLU A 287 0.12 20.88 7.93
CA GLU A 287 1.30 21.61 8.40
C GLU A 287 2.58 21.06 7.75
N TRP A 288 2.73 19.74 7.69
CA TRP A 288 3.85 19.12 6.98
C TRP A 288 3.78 19.32 5.46
N ALA A 289 2.62 19.10 4.84
CA ALA A 289 2.45 19.23 3.39
C ALA A 289 2.83 20.62 2.88
N LYS A 290 2.56 21.68 3.66
CA LYS A 290 2.96 23.07 3.37
C LYS A 290 4.47 23.31 3.36
N THR A 291 5.27 22.43 3.97
CA THR A 291 6.74 22.51 3.86
C THR A 291 7.25 22.09 2.49
N CYS A 292 6.41 21.44 1.67
CA CYS A 292 6.76 20.92 0.35
C CYS A 292 7.93 19.95 0.35
N GLN A 293 8.20 19.31 1.48
CA GLN A 293 9.21 18.27 1.62
C GLN A 293 8.61 16.93 1.18
N THR A 294 9.26 16.25 0.22
CA THR A 294 8.78 14.96 -0.31
C THR A 294 9.23 13.76 0.53
N TRP A 295 10.02 14.00 1.58
CA TRP A 295 10.43 12.97 2.54
C TRP A 295 9.43 12.87 3.71
N GLN A 296 9.65 11.88 4.57
CA GLN A 296 8.80 11.62 5.72
C GLN A 296 8.86 12.76 6.72
N ALA A 297 7.70 13.15 7.26
CA ALA A 297 7.69 14.03 8.40
C ALA A 297 8.38 13.38 9.61
N PRO A 298 9.16 14.14 10.39
CA PRO A 298 9.72 13.63 11.62
C PRO A 298 8.60 13.22 12.57
N SER A 299 8.86 12.24 13.44
CA SER A 299 7.83 11.75 14.37
C SER A 299 7.26 12.87 15.25
N SER A 300 8.09 13.87 15.58
CA SER A 300 7.71 15.08 16.32
C SER A 300 6.69 15.95 15.59
N ALA A 301 6.77 16.03 14.26
CA ALA A 301 5.81 16.77 13.44
C ALA A 301 4.50 15.99 13.19
N ARG A 302 4.49 14.67 13.39
CA ARG A 302 3.32 13.80 13.16
C ARG A 302 2.53 13.45 14.42
N LYS A 303 2.94 13.94 15.60
CA LYS A 303 2.33 13.54 16.90
C LYS A 303 2.22 12.01 17.09
N GLY A 304 3.14 11.24 16.50
CA GLY A 304 3.13 9.78 16.53
C GLY A 304 2.23 9.08 15.50
N TYR A 305 1.57 9.81 14.59
CA TYR A 305 0.72 9.25 13.53
C TYR A 305 1.52 8.57 12.42
N GLY A 306 0.93 7.55 11.80
CA GLY A 306 1.48 6.92 10.60
C GLY A 306 1.41 7.90 9.42
N GLN A 307 2.19 7.70 8.35
CA GLN A 307 2.14 8.63 7.22
C GLN A 307 2.38 7.94 5.87
N ASN A 308 1.50 8.23 4.92
CA ASN A 308 1.66 7.94 3.51
C ASN A 308 1.89 9.22 2.72
N ARG A 309 2.66 9.13 1.63
CA ARG A 309 3.08 10.29 0.83
C ARG A 309 2.95 10.01 -0.65
N PHE A 310 2.60 11.05 -1.39
CA PHE A 310 2.43 11.04 -2.82
C PHE A 310 2.80 12.41 -3.40
N SER A 311 3.37 12.43 -4.59
CA SER A 311 3.64 13.67 -5.31
C SER A 311 3.42 13.45 -6.79
N ILE A 312 2.81 14.42 -7.46
CA ILE A 312 2.55 14.38 -8.89
C ILE A 312 3.11 15.61 -9.58
N ARG A 313 3.69 15.39 -10.77
CA ARG A 313 4.19 16.44 -11.67
C ARG A 313 3.50 16.30 -13.04
N PRO A 314 3.10 17.40 -13.70
CA PRO A 314 3.09 18.78 -13.19
C PRO A 314 2.06 18.98 -12.07
N ILE A 315 1.91 20.22 -11.58
CA ILE A 315 0.88 20.59 -10.60
C ILE A 315 -0.50 20.13 -11.11
N GLU A 316 -1.25 19.46 -10.25
CA GLU A 316 -2.62 19.00 -10.46
C GLU A 316 -3.55 19.79 -9.52
N PRO A 317 -4.31 20.78 -10.03
CA PRO A 317 -5.11 21.66 -9.18
C PRO A 317 -6.34 20.96 -8.57
N ASN A 318 -6.77 19.82 -9.13
CA ASN A 318 -7.92 19.10 -8.61
C ASN A 318 -7.51 18.16 -7.47
N LYS A 319 -7.81 18.57 -6.23
CA LYS A 319 -7.46 17.82 -5.01
C LYS A 319 -8.12 16.45 -4.93
N THR A 320 -9.31 16.28 -5.50
CA THR A 320 -10.00 14.98 -5.59
C THR A 320 -9.24 14.01 -6.49
N ILE A 321 -8.78 14.46 -7.67
CA ILE A 321 -7.94 13.64 -8.56
C ILE A 321 -6.62 13.26 -7.87
N VAL A 322 -6.00 14.19 -7.13
CA VAL A 322 -4.77 13.88 -6.40
C VAL A 322 -5.04 12.86 -5.29
N ALA A 323 -6.16 12.98 -4.57
CA ALA A 323 -6.58 12.03 -3.55
C ALA A 323 -6.75 10.62 -4.15
N GLU A 324 -7.47 10.49 -5.27
CA GLU A 324 -7.64 9.21 -5.94
C GLU A 324 -6.31 8.58 -6.34
N LYS A 325 -5.44 9.36 -7.00
CA LYS A 325 -4.13 8.87 -7.46
C LYS A 325 -3.24 8.47 -6.29
N ALA A 326 -3.27 9.21 -5.20
CA ALA A 326 -2.49 8.92 -4.00
C ALA A 326 -2.92 7.59 -3.36
N VAL A 327 -4.22 7.40 -3.09
CA VAL A 327 -4.71 6.18 -2.44
C VAL A 327 -4.53 4.95 -3.34
N ASN A 328 -4.80 5.09 -4.64
CA ASN A 328 -4.51 4.04 -5.63
C ASN A 328 -3.03 3.65 -5.63
N ASN A 329 -2.13 4.64 -5.63
CA ASN A 329 -0.69 4.40 -5.60
C ASN A 329 -0.29 3.60 -4.35
N TRP A 330 -0.76 3.99 -3.18
CA TRP A 330 -0.46 3.32 -1.92
C TRP A 330 -0.99 1.89 -1.89
N PHE A 331 -2.27 1.68 -2.24
CA PHE A 331 -2.89 0.36 -2.25
C PHE A 331 -2.25 -0.58 -3.28
N SER A 332 -1.85 -0.05 -4.45
CA SER A 332 -1.26 -0.84 -5.54
C SER A 332 0.02 -1.59 -5.16
N GLN A 333 0.69 -1.20 -4.07
CA GLN A 333 1.88 -1.88 -3.58
C GLN A 333 1.61 -3.35 -3.23
N LEU A 334 0.44 -3.69 -2.68
CA LEU A 334 0.07 -5.09 -2.42
C LEU A 334 0.15 -5.93 -3.70
N ALA A 335 -0.56 -5.49 -4.74
CA ALA A 335 -0.60 -6.21 -6.01
C ALA A 335 0.76 -6.24 -6.73
N GLN A 336 1.60 -5.22 -6.55
CA GLN A 336 2.91 -5.12 -7.21
C GLN A 336 3.99 -5.96 -6.52
N LYS A 337 3.98 -6.01 -5.18
CA LYS A 337 5.13 -6.44 -4.36
C LYS A 337 4.81 -7.62 -3.45
N GLY A 338 3.53 -7.76 -3.10
CA GLY A 338 2.97 -8.85 -2.31
C GLY A 338 3.31 -8.83 -0.83
N VAL A 339 2.42 -9.45 -0.05
CA VAL A 339 2.56 -9.70 1.37
C VAL A 339 2.36 -11.21 1.62
N PRO A 340 3.28 -11.89 2.32
CA PRO A 340 3.12 -13.29 2.66
C PRO A 340 1.81 -13.55 3.41
N GLN A 341 1.25 -14.75 3.25
CA GLN A 341 -0.05 -15.11 3.84
C GLN A 341 -0.07 -15.09 5.37
N GLU A 342 1.08 -15.09 6.03
CA GLU A 342 1.18 -14.85 7.46
C GLU A 342 0.82 -13.42 7.87
N ASN A 343 0.65 -12.51 6.89
CA ASN A 343 0.26 -11.11 7.04
C ASN A 343 1.10 -10.32 8.05
N MET A 344 2.34 -10.75 8.27
CA MET A 344 3.28 -10.14 9.19
C MET A 344 4.17 -9.17 8.44
N LEU A 345 4.23 -7.93 8.89
CA LEU A 345 5.19 -6.95 8.40
C LEU A 345 6.58 -7.26 8.97
N ASN A 346 7.16 -8.41 8.62
CA ASN A 346 8.61 -8.59 8.78
C ASN A 346 9.35 -7.81 7.69
N LEU A 347 10.65 -7.97 7.56
CA LEU A 347 11.41 -7.10 6.65
C LEU A 347 11.73 -7.64 5.31
N ASN A 348 11.64 -8.95 5.13
CA ASN A 348 11.42 -9.44 3.79
C ASN A 348 10.15 -8.81 3.20
N VAL A 349 9.14 -8.48 4.02
CA VAL A 349 7.97 -7.73 3.59
C VAL A 349 8.26 -6.23 3.47
N PHE A 350 8.84 -5.60 4.49
CA PHE A 350 9.16 -4.17 4.47
C PHE A 350 10.07 -3.76 3.30
N TYR A 351 11.14 -4.52 3.01
CA TYR A 351 12.08 -4.25 1.92
C TYR A 351 11.49 -4.47 0.52
N ARG A 352 10.39 -5.23 0.39
CA ARG A 352 9.62 -5.25 -0.87
C ARG A 352 9.02 -3.88 -1.17
N GLY A 353 8.86 -3.08 -0.12
CA GLY A 353 8.42 -1.70 -0.17
C GLY A 353 6.91 -1.54 -0.25
N VAL A 354 6.20 -2.31 0.56
CA VAL A 354 4.75 -2.27 0.72
C VAL A 354 4.29 -1.33 1.84
N TRP A 355 5.17 -0.47 2.36
CA TRP A 355 4.91 0.34 3.56
C TRP A 355 3.72 1.30 3.42
N TYR A 356 3.35 1.75 2.22
CA TYR A 356 2.15 2.57 2.04
C TYR A 356 0.87 1.72 2.05
N TYR A 357 0.92 0.53 1.42
CA TYR A 357 -0.16 -0.45 1.52
C TYR A 357 -0.39 -0.88 2.97
N THR A 358 0.68 -1.26 3.68
CA THR A 358 0.54 -1.82 5.04
C THR A 358 0.02 -0.78 6.02
N GLN A 359 0.30 0.51 5.83
CA GLN A 359 -0.30 1.58 6.63
C GLN A 359 -1.79 1.75 6.32
N LEU A 360 -2.17 1.72 5.04
CA LEU A 360 -3.58 1.80 4.61
C LEU A 360 -4.38 0.60 5.13
N ALA A 361 -3.77 -0.58 5.11
CA ALA A 361 -4.36 -1.85 5.55
C ALA A 361 -4.25 -2.09 7.07
N TRP A 362 -3.62 -1.19 7.83
CA TRP A 362 -3.33 -1.43 9.23
C TRP A 362 -4.60 -1.55 10.06
N GLN A 363 -4.84 -2.69 10.72
CA GLN A 363 -6.12 -2.99 11.37
C GLN A 363 -6.61 -1.86 12.27
N TRP A 364 -5.69 -1.32 13.07
CA TRP A 364 -6.01 -0.36 14.12
C TRP A 364 -5.90 1.11 13.71
N SER A 365 -5.47 1.42 12.48
CA SER A 365 -5.50 2.81 11.99
C SER A 365 -6.93 3.14 11.56
N TYR A 366 -7.66 3.88 12.40
CA TYR A 366 -9.07 4.18 12.18
C TYR A 366 -9.40 5.67 12.15
N GLN A 367 -8.49 6.57 12.56
CA GLN A 367 -8.61 8.01 12.32
C GLN A 367 -7.70 8.38 11.15
N LEU A 368 -8.27 9.01 10.14
CA LEU A 368 -7.60 9.41 8.90
C LEU A 368 -7.68 10.93 8.75
N GLY A 369 -6.56 11.56 8.40
CA GLY A 369 -6.54 12.97 8.01
C GLY A 369 -5.54 13.18 6.89
N CYS A 370 -5.94 13.89 5.84
CA CYS A 370 -5.16 14.00 4.61
C CYS A 370 -5.03 15.44 4.14
N ALA A 371 -3.94 15.74 3.43
CA ALA A 371 -3.67 17.07 2.90
C ALA A 371 -3.21 17.00 1.45
N VAL A 372 -3.62 18.00 0.66
CA VAL A 372 -3.15 18.23 -0.71
C VAL A 372 -2.68 19.68 -0.82
N VAL A 373 -1.41 19.87 -1.19
CA VAL A 373 -0.77 21.19 -1.30
C VAL A 373 -0.06 21.32 -2.63
N ASP A 374 -0.28 22.45 -3.31
CA ASP A 374 0.48 22.80 -4.49
C ASP A 374 1.84 23.37 -4.08
N CYS A 375 2.89 22.69 -4.51
CA CYS A 375 4.28 23.06 -4.27
C CYS A 375 4.91 23.59 -5.57
N ASN A 376 6.10 24.19 -5.47
CA ASN A 376 6.75 24.74 -6.64
C ASN A 376 7.10 23.65 -7.68
N GLY A 377 6.27 23.55 -8.73
CA GLY A 377 6.41 22.61 -9.83
C GLY A 377 5.87 21.20 -9.59
N PHE A 378 5.12 20.93 -8.52
CA PHE A 378 4.45 19.64 -8.26
C PHE A 378 3.32 19.79 -7.24
N THR A 379 2.33 18.88 -7.25
CA THR A 379 1.34 18.80 -6.17
C THR A 379 1.71 17.68 -5.21
N TYR A 380 1.78 17.98 -3.92
CA TYR A 380 2.02 17.03 -2.84
C TYR A 380 0.70 16.57 -2.24
N ALA A 381 0.59 15.28 -1.93
CA ALA A 381 -0.48 14.75 -1.11
C ALA A 381 0.07 13.78 -0.06
N GLY A 382 -0.55 13.80 1.12
CA GLY A 382 -0.24 12.85 2.17
C GLY A 382 -1.46 12.57 3.03
N CYS A 383 -1.42 11.42 3.70
CA CYS A 383 -2.37 11.09 4.75
C CYS A 383 -1.61 10.68 6.00
N GLU A 384 -2.13 11.09 7.14
CA GLU A 384 -1.73 10.62 8.45
C GLU A 384 -2.79 9.70 9.05
N TYR A 385 -2.31 8.76 9.85
CA TYR A 385 -3.09 7.62 10.34
C TYR A 385 -2.94 7.52 11.86
N ASN A 386 -4.06 7.55 12.57
CA ASN A 386 -4.08 7.44 14.02
C ASN A 386 -4.98 6.27 14.48
N PRO A 387 -4.51 5.41 15.38
CA PRO A 387 -3.11 5.12 15.70
C PRO A 387 -2.23 4.83 14.47
N SER A 388 -0.92 5.04 14.60
CA SER A 388 0.06 4.70 13.55
C SER A 388 0.11 3.20 13.28
N GLY A 389 0.54 2.84 12.07
CA GLY A 389 0.77 1.46 11.67
C GLY A 389 2.23 1.21 11.32
N ASN A 390 2.45 0.19 10.47
CA ASN A 390 3.76 -0.21 9.99
C ASN A 390 4.75 -0.67 11.07
N PHE A 391 4.22 -1.23 12.15
CA PHE A 391 5.02 -1.85 13.19
C PHE A 391 5.68 -3.14 12.66
N LEU A 392 6.99 -3.09 12.35
CA LEU A 392 7.75 -4.27 11.93
C LEU A 392 7.67 -5.41 12.94
N GLY A 393 7.47 -6.62 12.44
CA GLY A 393 7.28 -7.86 13.18
C GLY A 393 5.86 -8.04 13.73
N SER A 394 4.99 -7.03 13.63
CA SER A 394 3.56 -7.17 13.93
C SER A 394 2.78 -7.63 12.70
N MET A 395 1.60 -8.22 12.92
CA MET A 395 0.64 -8.42 11.83
C MET A 395 0.10 -7.08 11.34
N ILE A 396 -0.08 -6.95 10.03
CA ILE A 396 -0.73 -5.78 9.42
C ILE A 396 -2.18 -5.72 9.89
N TYR A 397 -2.83 -6.88 9.95
CA TYR A 397 -4.13 -7.11 10.57
C TYR A 397 -4.26 -8.56 11.04
N GLU A 398 -5.16 -8.80 11.99
CA GLU A 398 -5.45 -10.15 12.49
C GLU A 398 -6.18 -10.96 11.42
N ILE A 399 -5.60 -12.11 11.05
CA ILE A 399 -6.20 -13.01 10.07
C ILE A 399 -7.39 -13.73 10.69
N GLY A 400 -8.53 -13.72 10.01
CA GLY A 400 -9.70 -14.49 10.41
C GLY A 400 -10.96 -14.10 9.64
N GLU A 401 -12.08 -14.73 10.00
CA GLU A 401 -13.36 -14.41 9.36
C GLU A 401 -13.84 -13.01 9.73
N PRO A 402 -14.35 -12.22 8.78
CA PRO A 402 -14.76 -10.86 9.06
C PRO A 402 -15.94 -10.79 10.02
N CYS A 403 -16.08 -9.63 10.66
CA CYS A 403 -17.16 -9.40 11.60
C CYS A 403 -18.54 -9.63 10.96
N LYS A 404 -19.42 -10.31 11.69
CA LYS A 404 -20.85 -10.48 11.36
C LYS A 404 -21.74 -9.82 12.40
N THR A 405 -21.23 -9.69 13.62
CA THR A 405 -21.89 -9.11 14.78
C THR A 405 -20.92 -8.15 15.49
N ASP A 406 -21.47 -7.23 16.28
CA ASP A 406 -20.67 -6.28 17.08
C ASP A 406 -19.64 -7.00 17.99
N ALA A 407 -19.99 -8.19 18.50
CA ALA A 407 -19.12 -8.99 19.35
C ALA A 407 -17.85 -9.50 18.64
N ASP A 408 -17.89 -9.69 17.31
CA ASP A 408 -16.75 -10.20 16.54
C ASP A 408 -15.59 -9.20 16.50
N CYS A 409 -15.88 -7.90 16.67
CA CYS A 409 -14.88 -6.84 16.70
C CYS A 409 -14.01 -6.85 17.96
N LYS A 410 -14.49 -7.50 19.04
CA LYS A 410 -13.79 -7.65 20.33
C LYS A 410 -13.13 -6.35 20.82
N CYS A 411 -13.83 -5.23 20.68
CA CYS A 411 -13.46 -3.95 21.24
C CYS A 411 -14.67 -3.29 21.90
N GLU A 412 -14.40 -2.56 22.97
CA GLU A 412 -15.45 -1.93 23.79
C GLU A 412 -16.13 -0.80 23.00
N GLY A 413 -17.46 -0.85 22.91
CA GLY A 413 -18.25 0.15 22.19
C GLY A 413 -18.18 0.08 20.66
N CYS A 414 -17.45 -0.86 20.08
CA CYS A 414 -17.40 -1.08 18.64
C CYS A 414 -18.70 -1.69 18.10
N GLY A 415 -19.05 -1.30 16.87
CA GLY A 415 -20.03 -2.00 16.06
C GLY A 415 -19.39 -2.80 14.93
N CYS A 416 -20.18 -3.62 14.24
CA CYS A 416 -19.79 -4.23 12.97
C CYS A 416 -20.65 -3.67 11.83
N SER A 417 -20.04 -3.40 10.66
CA SER A 417 -20.74 -3.34 9.38
C SER A 417 -20.50 -4.65 8.64
N PRO A 418 -21.48 -5.59 8.66
CA PRO A 418 -21.32 -6.88 8.00
C PRO A 418 -21.20 -6.76 6.48
N GLU A 419 -21.88 -5.78 5.88
CA GLU A 419 -21.84 -5.56 4.42
C GLU A 419 -20.47 -5.07 3.96
N GLU A 420 -19.81 -4.23 4.76
CA GLU A 420 -18.45 -3.75 4.50
C GLU A 420 -17.39 -4.70 5.06
N ALA A 421 -17.74 -5.63 5.92
CA ALA A 421 -16.79 -6.49 6.65
C ALA A 421 -15.81 -5.68 7.53
N LEU A 422 -16.26 -4.55 8.08
CA LEU A 422 -15.46 -3.61 8.86
C LEU A 422 -16.03 -3.38 10.26
N CYS A 423 -15.16 -3.30 11.25
CA CYS A 423 -15.50 -2.91 12.62
C CYS A 423 -15.60 -1.39 12.74
N VAL A 424 -16.77 -0.89 13.13
CA VAL A 424 -17.03 0.55 13.28
C VAL A 424 -16.59 0.99 14.67
N PRO A 425 -15.68 1.98 14.79
CA PRO A 425 -15.28 2.52 16.09
C PRO A 425 -16.46 3.18 16.82
N GLY A 426 -16.58 2.96 18.13
CA GLY A 426 -17.60 3.59 18.97
C GLY A 426 -17.33 5.08 19.28
N VAL A 427 -18.26 5.74 20.00
CA VAL A 427 -18.10 7.17 20.41
C VAL A 427 -16.90 7.39 21.36
N ILE A 428 -16.43 6.32 22.01
CA ILE A 428 -15.34 6.39 22.97
C ILE A 428 -14.03 6.15 22.21
N PRO A 429 -13.02 7.03 22.33
CA PRO A 429 -11.72 6.81 21.69
C PRO A 429 -11.11 5.50 22.21
N ILE A 430 -11.14 4.48 21.37
CA ILE A 430 -10.65 3.15 21.71
C ILE A 430 -9.13 3.18 21.50
N LYS A 431 -8.38 3.47 22.56
CA LYS A 431 -6.96 3.11 22.60
C LYS A 431 -6.90 1.58 22.76
N PRO A 432 -6.32 0.82 21.82
CA PRO A 432 -6.15 -0.61 22.02
C PRO A 432 -5.16 -0.86 23.15
N VAL A 433 -5.46 -1.85 24.00
CA VAL A 433 -4.67 -2.37 25.14
C VAL A 433 -3.29 -2.95 24.74
N TYR A 434 -2.80 -2.65 23.54
CA TYR A 434 -1.51 -3.12 23.00
C TYR A 434 -0.69 -2.03 22.31
N TRP A 435 -1.12 -0.77 22.39
CA TRP A 435 -0.48 0.35 21.71
C TRP A 435 -0.12 1.44 22.71
N VAL A 436 1.12 1.40 23.18
CA VAL A 436 1.75 2.54 23.82
C VAL A 436 2.34 3.39 22.68
N PRO A 437 1.93 4.66 22.52
CA PRO A 437 2.61 5.58 21.62
C PRO A 437 4.11 5.57 21.97
N PRO A 438 5.02 5.66 21.00
CA PRO A 438 6.42 5.82 21.34
C PRO A 438 6.56 7.07 22.21
N GLU A 439 6.94 6.88 23.46
CA GLU A 439 7.23 7.97 24.38
C GLU A 439 8.27 8.85 23.71
N LYS A 440 7.95 10.14 23.59
CA LYS A 440 8.91 11.12 23.14
C LYS A 440 10.12 10.99 24.07
N ILE A 441 11.30 10.75 23.51
CA ILE A 441 12.54 10.78 24.27
C ILE A 441 12.59 12.15 24.95
N GLU A 442 12.54 12.15 26.28
CA GLU A 442 12.77 13.35 27.09
C GLU A 442 14.27 13.70 27.16
N THR A 443 15.12 12.76 26.72
CA THR A 443 16.58 12.86 26.71
C THR A 443 17.08 13.56 25.44
N HIS A 444 17.33 14.86 25.53
CA HIS A 444 18.10 15.58 24.51
C HIS A 444 19.58 15.30 24.71
N CYS A 445 20.29 14.85 23.66
CA CYS A 445 21.74 14.73 23.70
C CYS A 445 22.39 15.92 22.99
N ASP A 446 23.08 16.76 23.74
CA ASP A 446 23.86 17.91 23.26
C ASP A 446 25.21 17.44 22.66
N LEU A 447 25.15 16.66 21.57
CA LEU A 447 26.32 16.10 20.90
C LEU A 447 26.45 16.67 19.48
N ASP A 448 27.59 17.29 19.17
CA ASP A 448 27.92 17.77 17.82
C ASP A 448 28.52 16.63 16.96
N ASN A 449 27.67 15.64 16.65
CA ASN A 449 28.05 14.43 15.92
C ASN A 449 27.14 14.14 14.71
N GLY A 450 26.24 15.06 14.37
CA GLY A 450 25.29 14.93 13.27
C GLY A 450 24.05 14.08 13.58
N MET A 451 23.94 13.51 14.79
CA MET A 451 22.75 12.80 15.24
C MET A 451 21.62 13.77 15.59
N THR A 452 20.38 13.35 15.37
CA THR A 452 19.18 14.13 15.70
C THR A 452 18.29 13.35 16.66
N ASP A 453 17.51 14.05 17.48
CA ASP A 453 16.55 13.41 18.38
C ASP A 453 15.55 12.51 17.63
N GLU A 454 15.24 12.83 16.38
CA GLU A 454 14.42 11.98 15.52
C GLU A 454 15.08 10.62 15.25
N LEU A 455 16.38 10.62 14.93
CA LEU A 455 17.13 9.39 14.72
C LEU A 455 17.24 8.58 16.01
N ARG A 456 17.53 9.25 17.14
CA ARG A 456 17.58 8.63 18.47
C ARG A 456 16.27 7.93 18.80
N GLN A 457 15.15 8.64 18.56
CA GLN A 457 13.80 8.12 18.76
C GLN A 457 13.53 6.91 17.88
N LEU A 458 13.94 6.97 16.61
CA LEU A 458 13.73 5.88 15.68
C LEU A 458 14.45 4.62 16.13
N TRP A 459 15.73 4.73 16.51
CA TRP A 459 16.48 3.62 17.07
C TRP A 459 15.82 3.07 18.33
N LEU A 460 15.49 3.92 19.31
CA LEU A 460 14.88 3.48 20.57
C LEU A 460 13.55 2.75 20.35
N ASN A 461 12.70 3.31 19.50
CA ASN A 461 11.38 2.75 19.20
C ASN A 461 11.50 1.38 18.57
N TRP A 462 12.38 1.22 17.57
CA TRP A 462 12.55 -0.07 16.90
C TRP A 462 13.10 -1.14 17.85
N HIS A 463 14.05 -0.80 18.72
CA HIS A 463 14.54 -1.72 19.74
C HIS A 463 13.42 -2.17 20.68
N ASN A 464 12.70 -1.22 21.27
CA ASN A 464 11.61 -1.53 22.21
C ASN A 464 10.47 -2.29 21.56
N GLN A 465 10.14 -1.97 20.31
CA GLN A 465 9.11 -2.68 19.58
C GLN A 465 9.50 -4.13 19.29
N TYR A 466 10.74 -4.39 18.89
CA TYR A 466 11.21 -5.77 18.71
C TYR A 466 11.28 -6.51 20.04
N ARG A 467 11.71 -5.87 21.12
CA ARG A 467 11.68 -6.44 22.47
C ARG A 467 10.25 -6.79 22.91
N SER A 468 9.27 -5.95 22.60
CA SER A 468 7.84 -6.22 22.83
C SER A 468 7.36 -7.44 22.06
N LEU A 469 7.72 -7.56 20.78
CA LEU A 469 7.37 -8.72 19.95
C LEU A 469 7.96 -10.03 20.45
N ILE A 470 9.21 -9.98 20.91
CA ILE A 470 9.88 -11.11 21.55
C ILE A 470 9.11 -11.47 22.84
N ALA A 471 8.86 -10.50 23.70
CA ALA A 471 8.19 -10.72 24.99
C ALA A 471 6.80 -11.36 24.83
N LYS A 472 6.06 -10.96 23.79
CA LYS A 472 4.75 -11.51 23.43
C LYS A 472 4.80 -12.89 22.76
N GLY A 473 5.98 -13.40 22.43
CA GLY A 473 6.15 -14.66 21.70
C GLY A 473 5.71 -14.57 20.23
N GLN A 474 5.78 -13.37 19.64
CA GLN A 474 5.35 -13.08 18.26
C GLN A 474 6.54 -12.93 17.29
N ALA A 475 7.77 -12.88 17.81
CA ALA A 475 8.97 -12.79 16.99
C ALA A 475 9.26 -14.12 16.28
N LYS A 476 9.29 -14.10 14.94
CA LYS A 476 9.56 -15.29 14.11
C LYS A 476 11.00 -15.76 14.29
N ASN A 477 11.16 -17.01 14.69
CA ASN A 477 12.42 -17.72 14.73
C ASN A 477 12.59 -18.52 13.43
N LYS A 478 13.83 -18.89 13.05
CA LYS A 478 14.10 -19.76 11.90
C LYS A 478 13.21 -21.01 11.91
N THR A 479 12.96 -21.55 13.11
CA THR A 479 11.96 -22.60 13.34
C THR A 479 10.89 -22.09 14.32
N GLY A 480 9.74 -21.68 13.79
CA GLY A 480 8.58 -21.25 14.59
C GLY A 480 8.71 -19.83 15.12
N TYR A 481 8.56 -19.66 16.43
CA TYR A 481 8.59 -18.36 17.12
C TYR A 481 9.53 -18.43 18.32
N ALA A 482 10.10 -17.29 18.70
CA ALA A 482 10.87 -17.17 19.93
C ALA A 482 9.95 -17.34 21.15
N PRO A 483 10.44 -17.94 22.25
CA PRO A 483 9.66 -18.08 23.47
C PRO A 483 9.30 -16.70 24.04
N LYS A 484 8.14 -16.60 24.73
CA LYS A 484 7.75 -15.38 25.45
C LYS A 484 8.78 -15.01 26.52
N ALA A 485 8.91 -13.73 26.83
CA ALA A 485 9.81 -13.24 27.87
C ALA A 485 9.02 -12.83 29.11
N ALA A 486 9.44 -13.31 30.28
CA ALA A 486 8.74 -13.05 31.54
C ALA A 486 8.85 -11.58 31.98
N ARG A 487 10.03 -10.98 31.77
CA ARG A 487 10.39 -9.67 32.34
C ARG A 487 11.42 -8.92 31.48
N MET A 488 11.15 -8.82 30.18
CA MET A 488 11.98 -8.06 29.24
C MET A 488 11.99 -6.58 29.61
N LEU A 489 13.17 -5.99 29.87
CA LEU A 489 13.23 -4.56 30.24
C LEU A 489 12.96 -3.66 29.03
N LYS A 490 12.25 -2.54 29.23
CA LYS A 490 12.15 -1.46 28.23
C LYS A 490 13.47 -0.68 28.21
N MET A 491 13.99 -0.42 27.02
CA MET A 491 15.18 0.38 26.82
C MET A 491 14.87 1.88 26.92
N SER A 492 15.80 2.66 27.48
CA SER A 492 15.89 4.12 27.35
C SER A 492 17.08 4.52 26.49
N TYR A 493 17.08 5.76 25.98
CA TYR A 493 18.21 6.27 25.19
C TYR A 493 19.35 6.72 26.11
N ASP A 494 20.59 6.40 25.74
CA ASP A 494 21.81 6.70 26.51
C ASP A 494 22.78 7.52 25.66
N CYS A 495 22.93 8.81 26.00
CA CYS A 495 23.79 9.74 25.27
C CYS A 495 25.28 9.37 25.39
N ASP A 496 25.71 8.73 26.48
CA ASP A 496 27.10 8.31 26.66
C ASP A 496 27.41 7.11 25.76
N ALA A 497 26.46 6.18 25.63
CA ALA A 497 26.54 5.09 24.66
C ALA A 497 26.58 5.61 23.20
N GLU A 498 25.80 6.65 22.87
CA GLU A 498 25.87 7.32 21.57
C GLU A 498 27.25 7.95 21.34
N ALA A 499 27.76 8.71 22.31
CA ALA A 499 29.05 9.36 22.21
C ALA A 499 30.17 8.33 22.02
N SER A 500 30.12 7.22 22.77
CA SER A 500 31.04 6.09 22.67
C SER A 500 31.04 5.48 21.26
N VAL A 501 29.89 5.04 20.75
CA VAL A 501 29.83 4.42 19.42
C VAL A 501 30.22 5.38 18.31
N MET A 502 29.79 6.64 18.38
CA MET A 502 30.13 7.67 17.40
C MET A 502 31.62 8.00 17.40
N SER A 503 32.28 7.98 18.57
CA SER A 503 33.73 8.19 18.67
C SER A 503 34.54 7.16 17.86
N TRP A 504 33.98 5.96 17.68
CA TRP A 504 34.60 4.87 16.96
C TRP A 504 34.26 4.90 15.47
N ILE A 505 32.96 4.86 15.13
CA ILE A 505 32.52 4.70 13.74
C ILE A 505 32.84 5.91 12.86
N LYS A 506 33.06 7.11 13.46
CA LYS A 506 33.54 8.31 12.73
C LYS A 506 34.88 8.12 12.03
N ASN A 507 35.68 7.16 12.47
CA ASN A 507 36.95 6.83 11.84
C ASN A 507 36.78 5.89 10.62
N CYS A 508 35.54 5.54 10.25
CA CYS A 508 35.23 4.64 9.14
C CYS A 508 35.89 3.26 9.29
N ILE A 509 35.86 2.71 10.51
CA ILE A 509 36.40 1.38 10.84
C ILE A 509 35.22 0.43 11.10
N PHE A 510 34.99 -0.51 10.17
CA PHE A 510 33.96 -1.55 10.33
C PHE A 510 34.51 -2.76 11.11
N LYS A 511 34.70 -2.57 12.41
CA LYS A 511 35.13 -3.59 13.38
C LYS A 511 34.68 -3.15 14.76
N HIS A 512 34.41 -4.06 15.69
CA HIS A 512 34.16 -3.69 17.08
C HIS A 512 35.34 -2.90 17.69
N ASN A 513 35.03 -1.81 18.40
CA ASN A 513 35.98 -1.12 19.27
C ASN A 513 36.56 -2.11 20.30
N PRO A 514 37.89 -2.06 20.55
CA PRO A 514 38.50 -2.83 21.63
C PRO A 514 37.79 -2.56 22.96
N GLY A 515 37.65 -3.56 23.82
CA GLY A 515 36.88 -3.42 25.07
C GLY A 515 37.37 -2.29 25.99
N LYS A 516 38.66 -1.93 25.94
CA LYS A 516 39.22 -0.77 26.66
C LYS A 516 38.67 0.58 26.16
N ASP A 517 38.26 0.63 24.89
CA ASP A 517 37.70 1.80 24.21
C ASP A 517 36.16 1.72 24.16
N ARG A 518 35.57 0.71 24.81
CA ARG A 518 34.13 0.46 24.99
C ARG A 518 33.87 -0.16 26.38
N PRO A 519 34.23 0.51 27.48
CA PRO A 519 34.11 -0.09 28.81
C PRO A 519 32.64 -0.23 29.20
N GLY A 520 32.16 -1.47 29.30
CA GLY A 520 30.83 -1.76 29.82
C GLY A 520 29.67 -1.58 28.84
N TYR A 521 29.92 -1.58 27.53
CA TYR A 521 28.86 -1.60 26.52
C TYR A 521 28.91 -2.86 25.66
N GLY A 522 27.76 -3.44 25.31
CA GLY A 522 27.56 -4.35 24.17
C GLY A 522 27.55 -3.54 22.86
N GLN A 523 27.70 -4.16 21.69
CA GLN A 523 27.74 -3.40 20.43
C GLN A 523 27.24 -4.22 19.26
N SER A 524 26.43 -3.57 18.44
CA SER A 524 26.05 -4.05 17.12
C SER A 524 26.48 -3.07 16.04
N LEU A 525 27.10 -3.57 14.96
CA LEU A 525 27.53 -2.76 13.82
C LEU A 525 26.81 -3.21 12.55
N TRP A 526 26.61 -2.29 11.62
CA TRP A 526 26.07 -2.58 10.29
C TRP A 526 26.69 -1.63 9.25
N SER A 527 26.85 -2.10 8.01
CA SER A 527 27.42 -1.29 6.94
C SER A 527 26.74 -1.54 5.59
N GLY A 528 26.86 -0.57 4.67
CA GLY A 528 26.31 -0.66 3.32
C GLY A 528 27.11 0.15 2.28
N SER A 529 27.02 -0.21 1.00
CA SER A 529 27.74 0.44 -0.11
C SER A 529 26.85 0.62 -1.37
N GLY A 530 27.38 1.23 -2.44
CA GLY A 530 26.64 1.40 -3.71
C GLY A 530 25.44 2.36 -3.61
N SER A 531 24.24 1.95 -4.01
CA SER A 531 23.03 2.79 -3.86
C SER A 531 22.65 3.03 -2.39
N ILE A 532 23.10 2.16 -1.47
CA ILE A 532 22.74 2.20 -0.04
C ILE A 532 23.39 3.41 0.67
N PHE A 533 24.63 3.79 0.34
CA PHE A 533 25.25 4.99 0.96
C PHE A 533 24.61 6.31 0.52
N LYS A 534 23.73 6.29 -0.50
CA LYS A 534 22.92 7.44 -0.91
C LYS A 534 21.58 7.52 -0.19
N ALA A 535 21.24 6.51 0.62
CA ALA A 535 20.04 6.52 1.46
C ALA A 535 20.18 7.58 2.57
N ASN A 536 19.06 8.12 3.04
CA ASN A 536 19.07 9.07 4.15
C ASN A 536 19.28 8.37 5.51
N MET A 537 19.70 9.12 6.53
CA MET A 537 20.04 8.59 7.86
C MET A 537 18.87 7.86 8.53
N THR A 538 17.64 8.34 8.32
CA THR A 538 16.42 7.70 8.83
C THR A 538 16.27 6.28 8.30
N GLN A 539 16.45 6.06 6.99
CA GLN A 539 16.39 4.73 6.39
C GLN A 539 17.49 3.82 6.94
N LEU A 540 18.71 4.35 7.07
CA LEU A 540 19.86 3.60 7.57
C LEU A 540 19.66 3.13 9.02
N ALA A 541 19.10 3.99 9.88
CA ALA A 541 18.76 3.65 11.25
C ALA A 541 17.73 2.52 11.34
N VAL A 542 16.68 2.53 10.51
CA VAL A 542 15.72 1.42 10.47
C VAL A 542 16.37 0.14 9.95
N TRP A 543 17.15 0.24 8.87
CA TRP A 543 17.77 -0.92 8.25
C TRP A 543 18.78 -1.62 9.17
N SER A 544 19.52 -0.87 9.98
CA SER A 544 20.53 -1.43 10.89
C SER A 544 19.88 -2.26 12.00
N VAL A 545 18.96 -1.66 12.79
CA VAL A 545 18.27 -2.35 13.90
C VAL A 545 17.53 -3.57 13.39
N HIS A 546 16.92 -3.40 12.23
CA HIS A 546 16.25 -4.51 11.64
C HIS A 546 17.21 -5.63 11.24
N SER A 547 18.29 -5.33 10.51
CA SER A 547 19.24 -6.35 10.07
C SER A 547 19.67 -7.22 11.24
N TRP A 548 19.94 -6.58 12.39
CA TRP A 548 20.26 -7.25 13.63
C TRP A 548 19.12 -8.11 14.15
N PHE A 549 17.89 -7.60 14.23
CA PHE A 549 16.73 -8.39 14.65
C PHE A 549 16.43 -9.59 13.72
N ASN A 550 16.67 -9.46 12.40
CA ASN A 550 16.35 -10.49 11.41
C ASN A 550 17.20 -11.76 11.51
N GLU A 551 18.31 -11.69 12.24
CA GLU A 551 19.16 -12.84 12.49
C GLU A 551 18.36 -13.96 13.16
N LEU A 552 17.40 -13.63 14.02
CA LEU A 552 16.47 -14.58 14.61
C LEU A 552 15.69 -15.38 13.56
N ALA A 553 15.19 -14.73 12.51
CA ALA A 553 14.43 -15.41 11.47
C ALA A 553 15.35 -16.18 10.49
N SER A 554 16.60 -15.74 10.33
CA SER A 554 17.55 -16.26 9.34
C SER A 554 18.36 -17.44 9.86
N TYR A 555 18.85 -17.32 11.09
CA TYR A 555 19.79 -18.24 11.72
C TYR A 555 19.16 -18.94 12.92
N GLY A 556 18.35 -18.20 13.68
CA GLY A 556 17.55 -18.70 14.77
C GLY A 556 18.30 -18.94 16.06
N VAL A 557 17.51 -19.09 17.12
CA VAL A 557 17.97 -19.43 18.47
C VAL A 557 17.33 -20.76 18.86
N SER A 558 18.06 -21.57 19.63
CA SER A 558 17.56 -22.81 20.21
C SER A 558 16.34 -22.56 21.12
N LYS A 559 15.51 -23.59 21.30
CA LYS A 559 14.28 -23.50 22.10
C LYS A 559 14.52 -23.22 23.59
N ASP A 560 15.73 -23.49 24.08
CA ASP A 560 16.14 -23.18 25.46
C ASP A 560 16.49 -21.70 25.66
N ASN A 561 16.55 -20.90 24.58
CA ASN A 561 16.87 -19.48 24.60
C ASN A 561 18.25 -19.16 25.22
N ILE A 562 19.18 -20.12 25.15
CA ILE A 562 20.56 -19.97 25.64
C ILE A 562 21.44 -19.49 24.50
N LEU A 563 22.30 -18.50 24.78
CA LEU A 563 23.31 -18.08 23.80
C LEU A 563 24.48 -19.06 23.77
N HIS A 564 24.64 -19.75 22.65
CA HIS A 564 25.77 -20.64 22.41
C HIS A 564 26.89 -19.93 21.65
N PHE A 565 28.14 -20.35 21.91
CA PHE A 565 29.30 -19.85 21.17
C PHE A 565 29.20 -20.17 19.67
N GLN A 566 28.71 -21.37 19.34
CA GLN A 566 28.57 -21.80 17.96
C GLN A 566 27.40 -21.07 17.29
N GLY A 567 27.70 -20.37 16.19
CA GLY A 567 26.72 -19.54 15.47
C GLY A 567 26.58 -18.13 16.03
N PHE A 568 27.37 -17.73 17.03
CA PHE A 568 27.32 -16.37 17.60
C PHE A 568 27.56 -15.28 16.54
N GLU A 569 28.48 -15.49 15.59
CA GLU A 569 28.76 -14.53 14.52
C GLU A 569 27.53 -14.22 13.65
N ASP A 570 26.58 -15.16 13.57
CA ASP A 570 25.36 -15.01 12.77
C ASP A 570 24.19 -14.40 13.57
N ILE A 571 24.20 -14.50 14.92
CA ILE A 571 23.04 -14.17 15.79
C ILE A 571 23.33 -13.08 16.84
N GLY A 572 24.59 -12.69 16.98
CA GLY A 572 25.07 -11.85 18.08
C GLY A 572 24.41 -10.47 18.14
N HIS A 573 24.00 -9.92 17.00
CA HIS A 573 23.34 -8.62 16.99
C HIS A 573 21.90 -8.72 17.46
N TYR A 574 21.18 -9.79 17.10
CA TYR A 574 19.87 -10.09 17.67
C TYR A 574 19.96 -10.29 19.18
N THR A 575 20.94 -11.06 19.67
CA THR A 575 21.04 -11.36 21.11
C THR A 575 21.36 -10.11 21.92
N ALA A 576 22.21 -9.21 21.41
CA ALA A 576 22.46 -7.91 22.04
C ALA A 576 21.17 -7.07 22.16
N LEU A 577 20.36 -7.02 21.11
CA LEU A 577 19.07 -6.32 21.10
C LEU A 577 18.04 -6.96 22.04
N ALA A 578 17.99 -8.29 22.05
CA ALA A 578 17.02 -9.09 22.82
C ALA A 578 17.44 -9.32 24.27
N TRP A 579 18.64 -8.88 24.67
CA TRP A 579 19.20 -9.17 25.98
C TRP A 579 18.34 -8.56 27.08
N GLN A 580 17.79 -9.38 27.99
CA GLN A 580 16.81 -8.93 28.97
C GLN A 580 17.27 -7.71 29.76
N ASN A 581 18.52 -7.75 30.22
CA ASN A 581 19.05 -6.74 31.13
C ASN A 581 19.64 -5.52 30.42
N SER A 582 19.84 -5.55 29.09
CA SER A 582 20.28 -4.38 28.33
C SER A 582 19.10 -3.43 28.15
N HIS A 583 19.08 -2.35 28.92
CA HIS A 583 17.94 -1.44 29.04
C HIS A 583 18.33 0.03 28.76
N ARG A 584 19.54 0.26 28.28
CA ARG A 584 20.04 1.54 27.79
C ARG A 584 20.69 1.32 26.43
N VAL A 585 20.40 2.19 25.47
CA VAL A 585 20.94 2.08 24.10
C VAL A 585 21.31 3.46 23.55
N GLY A 586 22.48 3.55 22.91
CA GLY A 586 22.90 4.74 22.16
C GLY A 586 23.43 4.34 20.80
N CYS A 587 23.11 5.09 19.76
CA CYS A 587 23.34 4.69 18.38
C CYS A 587 23.95 5.80 17.54
N GLY A 588 24.55 5.44 16.41
CA GLY A 588 25.25 6.34 15.52
C GLY A 588 25.22 5.91 14.06
N VAL A 589 25.35 6.88 13.15
CA VAL A 589 25.54 6.64 11.71
C VAL A 589 26.56 7.61 11.14
N VAL A 590 27.46 7.11 10.29
CA VAL A 590 28.51 7.89 9.63
C VAL A 590 28.62 7.50 8.16
N TYR A 591 28.56 8.50 7.28
CA TYR A 591 28.88 8.33 5.86
C TYR A 591 30.40 8.35 5.66
N CYS A 592 30.90 7.27 5.07
CA CYS A 592 32.30 7.10 4.71
C CYS A 592 32.48 7.28 3.19
N LYS A 593 33.72 7.29 2.71
CA LYS A 593 33.99 7.48 1.27
C LYS A 593 33.47 6.29 0.45
N GLY A 594 32.25 6.43 -0.08
CA GLY A 594 31.58 5.45 -0.95
C GLY A 594 30.82 4.33 -0.22
N TRP A 595 30.66 4.42 1.09
CA TRP A 595 29.94 3.46 1.93
C TRP A 595 29.46 4.12 3.22
N VAL A 596 28.68 3.42 4.04
CA VAL A 596 28.10 3.95 5.29
C VAL A 596 28.21 2.92 6.40
N ILE A 597 28.37 3.38 7.64
CA ILE A 597 28.42 2.56 8.85
C ILE A 597 27.41 3.07 9.86
N THR A 598 26.72 2.14 10.53
CA THR A 598 25.87 2.41 11.69
C THR A 598 26.31 1.53 12.85
N GLY A 599 26.14 2.00 14.08
CA GLY A 599 26.38 1.19 15.26
C GLY A 599 25.45 1.56 16.40
N CYS A 600 25.13 0.59 17.24
CA CYS A 600 24.48 0.82 18.54
C CYS A 600 25.28 0.16 19.64
N GLU A 601 25.32 0.80 20.79
CA GLU A 601 25.93 0.29 22.02
C GLU A 601 24.86 0.09 23.10
N TYR A 602 24.98 -1.02 23.84
CA TYR A 602 23.97 -1.50 24.79
C TYR A 602 24.52 -1.56 26.20
N ASN A 603 23.75 -1.06 27.17
CA ASN A 603 24.18 -0.97 28.57
C ASN A 603 23.10 -1.52 29.52
N PRO A 604 23.45 -2.41 30.46
CA PRO A 604 24.70 -3.21 30.52
C PRO A 604 24.92 -4.07 29.28
N PRO A 605 26.15 -4.59 29.06
CA PRO A 605 26.45 -5.44 27.92
C PRO A 605 25.74 -6.79 28.04
N GLY A 606 25.28 -7.31 26.91
CA GLY A 606 24.72 -8.65 26.78
C GLY A 606 25.73 -9.69 26.30
N ASP A 607 25.22 -10.68 25.58
CA ASP A 607 25.99 -11.70 24.85
C ASP A 607 26.93 -12.56 25.70
N VAL A 608 26.47 -12.92 26.91
CA VAL A 608 27.20 -13.84 27.78
C VAL A 608 26.95 -15.28 27.34
N PHE A 609 27.98 -15.97 26.86
CA PHE A 609 27.88 -17.37 26.46
C PHE A 609 27.41 -18.27 27.60
N GLY A 610 26.46 -19.16 27.30
CA GLY A 610 25.84 -20.07 28.27
C GLY A 610 24.77 -19.43 29.15
N ALA A 611 24.52 -18.13 29.04
CA ALA A 611 23.41 -17.47 29.70
C ALA A 611 22.14 -17.47 28.83
N LEU A 612 20.99 -17.32 29.48
CA LEU A 612 19.73 -17.02 28.80
C LEU A 612 19.82 -15.63 28.18
N ILE A 613 19.37 -15.49 26.93
CA ILE A 613 19.19 -14.17 26.30
C ILE A 613 18.14 -13.38 27.09
N TYR A 614 17.05 -14.05 27.47
CA TYR A 614 16.03 -13.56 28.40
C TYR A 614 15.34 -14.71 29.13
N GLU A 615 14.77 -14.42 30.29
CA GLU A 615 13.98 -15.39 31.06
C GLU A 615 12.68 -15.69 30.31
N MET A 616 12.48 -16.97 29.99
CA MET A 616 11.27 -17.43 29.35
C MET A 616 10.11 -17.47 30.35
N GLY A 617 8.93 -17.03 29.94
CA GLY A 617 7.72 -17.08 30.76
C GLY A 617 6.63 -16.17 30.23
N ASP A 618 5.49 -16.15 30.90
CA ASP A 618 4.41 -15.23 30.53
C ASP A 618 4.81 -13.77 30.81
N PRO A 619 4.51 -12.85 29.90
CA PRO A 619 4.89 -11.44 30.02
C PRO A 619 4.24 -10.78 31.23
N CYS A 620 4.84 -9.68 31.67
CA CYS A 620 4.31 -8.92 32.80
C CYS A 620 2.86 -8.48 32.55
N THR A 621 2.03 -8.63 33.57
CA THR A 621 0.65 -8.12 33.63
C THR A 621 0.46 -7.19 34.84
N THR A 622 1.40 -7.20 35.78
CA THR A 622 1.48 -6.35 36.96
C THR A 622 2.92 -5.90 37.19
N ASP A 623 3.12 -4.83 37.95
CA ASP A 623 4.46 -4.36 38.34
C ASP A 623 5.29 -5.43 39.06
N ALA A 624 4.63 -6.33 39.81
CA ALA A 624 5.29 -7.40 40.56
C ALA A 624 5.97 -8.44 39.64
N ASP A 625 5.42 -8.66 38.45
CA ASP A 625 5.94 -9.63 37.48
C ASP A 625 7.34 -9.25 36.98
N CYS A 626 7.69 -7.97 37.03
CA CYS A 626 9.00 -7.47 36.61
C CYS A 626 10.14 -7.91 37.54
N LYS A 627 9.84 -8.31 38.78
CA LYS A 627 10.81 -8.81 39.76
C LYS A 627 12.04 -7.88 39.91
N CYS A 628 11.84 -6.57 39.84
CA CYS A 628 12.86 -5.55 40.11
C CYS A 628 12.27 -4.36 40.88
N THR A 629 13.07 -3.78 41.78
CA THR A 629 12.65 -2.70 42.67
C THR A 629 12.31 -1.44 41.86
N GLY A 630 11.09 -0.93 42.03
CA GLY A 630 10.64 0.31 41.39
C GLY A 630 10.25 0.17 39.91
N CYS A 631 10.36 -1.03 39.34
CA CYS A 631 9.97 -1.27 37.96
C CYS A 631 8.44 -1.19 37.76
N LYS A 632 8.04 -0.76 36.57
CA LYS A 632 6.63 -0.72 36.15
C LYS A 632 6.38 -1.65 34.98
N CYS A 633 5.25 -2.35 34.98
CA CYS A 633 4.87 -3.14 33.83
C CYS A 633 4.10 -2.28 32.83
N SER A 634 4.66 -2.16 31.63
CA SER A 634 3.90 -1.74 30.45
C SER A 634 3.14 -2.96 29.92
N ILE A 635 1.91 -3.15 30.41
CA ILE A 635 1.06 -4.30 30.05
C ILE A 635 0.89 -4.38 28.53
N GLU A 636 0.68 -3.23 27.90
CA GLU A 636 0.45 -3.13 26.47
C GLU A 636 1.68 -3.50 25.64
N GLU A 637 2.89 -3.13 26.09
CA GLU A 637 4.15 -3.49 25.43
C GLU A 637 4.67 -4.87 25.89
N ALA A 638 4.15 -5.44 26.98
CA ALA A 638 4.76 -6.59 27.65
C ALA A 638 6.21 -6.34 28.09
N LEU A 639 6.54 -5.10 28.49
CA LEU A 639 7.89 -4.69 28.87
C LEU A 639 7.91 -4.12 30.30
N CYS A 640 9.00 -4.38 31.00
CA CYS A 640 9.28 -3.87 32.33
C CYS A 640 10.11 -2.58 32.25
N ILE A 641 9.51 -1.46 32.63
CA ILE A 641 10.14 -0.14 32.65
C ILE A 641 11.00 -0.04 33.93
N PRO A 642 12.34 0.09 33.82
CA PRO A 642 13.19 0.33 34.96
C PRO A 642 12.86 1.69 35.61
N PRO A 643 13.10 1.87 36.93
CA PRO A 643 13.00 3.19 37.53
C PRO A 643 14.00 4.16 36.87
N PRO A 644 13.71 5.48 36.83
CA PRO A 644 14.66 6.47 36.35
C PRO A 644 15.98 6.33 37.10
N THR A 645 17.09 6.32 36.38
CA THR A 645 18.40 6.41 37.00
C THR A 645 18.55 7.82 37.55
N ASN A 646 18.55 7.99 38.88
CA ASN A 646 19.02 9.23 39.51
C ASN A 646 20.44 9.49 38.98
N THR A 647 20.57 10.52 38.15
CA THR A 647 21.86 11.04 37.70
C THR A 647 22.32 12.13 38.64
#